data_AF-A0A947HLG4-F1
#
_entry.id   AF-A0A947HLG4-F1
#
_cell.length_a   1.000
_cell.length_b   1.000
_cell.length_c   1.000
_cell.angle_alpha   90.00
_cell.angle_beta   90.00
_cell.angle_gamma   90.00
#
_symmetry.space_group_name_H-M   'P 1'
#
loop_
_entity.id
_entity.type
_entity.pdbx_description
1 polymer ?
#
loop_
_entity_poly.entity_id
_entity_poly.type
_entity_poly.pdbx_seq_one_letter_code
_entity_poly.pdbx_strand_id
1 'polypeptide(L)'
;MRIMRIPWRLALVTAVTLVAGCQEESSDSTSMSPPTCGSGTVLQAGECVATSTLACGDGTEEKDGECVATATETPLTCGSGTTEEGGACISTNTLSCGEGAEEVDGKCVPSSTITCGPETKEVAGECVPATTLACGANTTEIDGACVSSVLQPGAFSPPLVQLKRLQGANGHLHVDEIRYRPSDKKLFQCSYTFGVMDASAPSGLKYLAENIKHTIPSESVACSTNEDCPGNKCDTAAGKCTARTPGCIHLAWDGDIVYTTHRGNLSNPTFISGWDISKGDMDPLDPTKLKTMKPQQIPVLQEPGESYEGIDVEGGYVYVALRQNGLGVYQRDPATNVLTRVGSLSGLGNTWGLRVLNQVVTVADQDGTVSTVDVSTPTAPKLLGTVEVGGTPHGLDVEGDLIYVAGGPAGLVVIDAADPTALVVKSKTPTLGTAIRVDYSEGHAIVAAWNDTRAFDVSDPASPIMLGGVRLTTDVAYPDIGHPPVTARTLGVAANGNTVFVGNWWVQYVYNLYPERVAPFMVLPEDVNLVDFGPVEAGLSKMRPITVRNQGTAPLTLFNNWTSTAAFAVSPKQMVIPPGGSGKLEVTYKATTGTDYDTAVLSIQSDDPLQPVRTAFLAGNQPGLGVGDTLPETRALQLDGGDWASSDVADKPILLAYFATF
;
A
#
# COMPACT_ATOMS: atom_id res chain seq x y z
N MET A 1 18.47 -11.86 -20.89
CA MET A 1 17.28 -11.74 -20.02
C MET A 1 16.06 -11.87 -20.93
N ARG A 2 15.39 -13.03 -20.95
CA ARG A 2 14.22 -13.26 -21.83
C ARG A 2 12.95 -12.91 -21.05
N ILE A 3 12.12 -12.02 -21.60
CA ILE A 3 10.96 -11.43 -20.93
C ILE A 3 9.72 -12.23 -21.30
N MET A 4 8.97 -12.71 -20.31
CA MET A 4 7.65 -13.34 -20.45
C MET A 4 6.57 -12.26 -20.28
N ARG A 5 5.59 -12.18 -21.19
CA ARG A 5 4.34 -11.44 -20.97
C ARG A 5 3.22 -12.46 -20.74
N ILE A 6 2.57 -12.39 -19.58
CA ILE A 6 1.35 -13.14 -19.29
C ILE A 6 0.18 -12.17 -19.49
N PRO A 7 -0.73 -12.39 -20.45
CA PRO A 7 -1.95 -11.59 -20.56
C PRO A 7 -2.88 -11.92 -19.38
N TRP A 8 -3.47 -10.89 -18.80
CA TRP A 8 -4.34 -10.97 -17.63
C TRP A 8 -5.61 -11.78 -17.92
N ARG A 9 -5.68 -12.97 -17.34
CA ARG A 9 -6.83 -13.69 -16.73
C ARG A 9 -6.33 -15.08 -16.29
N LEU A 10 -7.03 -15.69 -15.33
CA LEU A 10 -6.76 -16.95 -14.58
C LEU A 10 -6.13 -16.68 -13.20
N ALA A 11 -6.75 -17.00 -12.05
CA ALA A 11 -7.71 -18.08 -11.74
C ALA A 11 -7.29 -19.41 -12.38
N LEU A 12 -6.33 -20.08 -11.74
CA LEU A 12 -5.94 -21.44 -12.08
C LEU A 12 -7.07 -22.41 -11.71
N VAL A 13 -7.93 -22.72 -12.68
CA VAL A 13 -8.58 -24.04 -12.77
C VAL A 13 -8.51 -24.50 -14.23
N THR A 14 -7.99 -25.71 -14.40
CA THR A 14 -7.90 -26.55 -15.60
C THR A 14 -9.01 -26.35 -16.64
N ALA A 15 -8.62 -26.22 -17.92
CA ALA A 15 -9.51 -26.50 -19.04
C ALA A 15 -8.77 -27.28 -20.14
N VAL A 16 -9.13 -28.56 -20.28
CA VAL A 16 -8.91 -29.35 -21.49
C VAL A 16 -9.97 -28.92 -22.51
N THR A 17 -9.54 -28.63 -23.72
CA THR A 17 -10.36 -28.19 -24.86
C THR A 17 -11.24 -29.31 -25.40
N LEU A 18 -12.53 -29.02 -25.65
CA LEU A 18 -13.30 -29.65 -26.73
C LEU A 18 -14.37 -28.67 -27.25
N VAL A 19 -14.43 -28.59 -28.57
CA VAL A 19 -15.16 -27.63 -29.40
C VAL A 19 -16.57 -28.15 -29.71
N ALA A 20 -17.62 -27.32 -29.57
CA ALA A 20 -18.70 -27.12 -30.55
C ALA A 20 -19.92 -26.37 -29.96
N GLY A 21 -20.37 -25.32 -30.66
CA GLY A 21 -21.80 -25.09 -30.96
C GLY A 21 -22.72 -24.34 -29.97
N CYS A 22 -23.02 -23.09 -30.35
CA CYS A 22 -24.31 -22.38 -30.25
C CYS A 22 -24.92 -21.89 -28.91
N GLN A 23 -25.32 -20.61 -29.01
CA GLN A 23 -26.51 -19.92 -28.48
C GLN A 23 -26.54 -19.42 -27.03
N GLU A 24 -26.88 -18.12 -26.94
CA GLU A 24 -27.35 -17.40 -25.76
C GLU A 24 -28.58 -18.10 -25.16
N GLU A 25 -28.51 -18.52 -23.90
CA GLU A 25 -29.61 -18.40 -22.94
C GLU A 25 -29.02 -18.26 -21.52
N SER A 26 -29.68 -17.42 -20.73
CA SER A 26 -29.45 -17.17 -19.31
C SER A 26 -29.65 -18.42 -18.45
N SER A 27 -28.73 -18.69 -17.51
CA SER A 27 -29.09 -19.16 -16.16
C SER A 27 -27.86 -19.30 -15.25
N ASP A 28 -28.03 -18.71 -14.07
CA ASP A 28 -27.24 -18.91 -12.86
C ASP A 28 -27.36 -20.38 -12.41
N SER A 29 -26.24 -21.07 -12.15
CA SER A 29 -26.23 -22.30 -11.33
C SER A 29 -24.80 -22.63 -10.87
N THR A 30 -24.53 -22.29 -9.61
CA THR A 30 -23.48 -22.97 -8.83
C THR A 30 -23.96 -24.37 -8.51
N SER A 31 -23.11 -25.38 -8.75
CA SER A 31 -23.39 -26.78 -8.39
C SER A 31 -23.30 -26.96 -6.87
N MET A 32 -24.36 -26.59 -6.16
CA MET A 32 -24.62 -27.11 -4.82
C MET A 32 -25.30 -28.48 -4.98
N SER A 33 -24.83 -29.47 -4.23
CA SER A 33 -25.58 -30.71 -4.04
C SER A 33 -26.99 -30.36 -3.55
N PRO A 34 -28.07 -30.95 -4.10
CA PRO A 34 -29.42 -30.62 -3.68
C PRO A 34 -29.61 -30.97 -2.18
N PRO A 35 -30.33 -30.14 -1.41
CA PRO A 35 -30.54 -30.38 0.01
C PRO A 35 -31.25 -31.72 0.22
N THR A 36 -30.69 -32.57 1.07
CA THR A 36 -31.32 -33.81 1.51
C THR A 36 -32.27 -33.52 2.66
N CYS A 37 -33.56 -33.75 2.45
CA CYS A 37 -34.58 -33.59 3.48
C CYS A 37 -34.53 -34.75 4.49
N GLY A 38 -34.75 -34.44 5.78
CA GLY A 38 -34.79 -35.41 6.86
C GLY A 38 -36.00 -36.35 6.80
N SER A 39 -35.98 -37.43 7.59
CA SER A 39 -37.06 -38.42 7.66
C SER A 39 -38.41 -37.76 7.97
N GLY A 40 -39.41 -37.96 7.10
CA GLY A 40 -40.76 -37.39 7.22
C GLY A 40 -41.03 -36.14 6.36
N THR A 41 -40.12 -35.78 5.45
CA THR A 41 -40.27 -34.64 4.52
C THR A 41 -39.78 -34.97 3.10
N VAL A 42 -40.32 -34.32 2.07
CA VAL A 42 -39.95 -34.44 0.64
C VAL A 42 -39.57 -33.07 0.07
N LEU A 43 -38.57 -33.06 -0.81
CA LEU A 43 -38.11 -31.84 -1.46
C LEU A 43 -39.09 -31.42 -2.57
N GLN A 44 -39.75 -30.28 -2.40
CA GLN A 44 -40.66 -29.70 -3.39
C GLN A 44 -40.29 -28.23 -3.62
N ALA A 45 -40.02 -27.85 -4.87
CA ALA A 45 -39.62 -26.49 -5.26
C ALA A 45 -38.43 -25.88 -4.49
N GLY A 46 -37.53 -26.72 -3.96
CA GLY A 46 -36.34 -26.28 -3.22
C GLY A 46 -36.51 -26.23 -1.69
N GLU A 47 -37.68 -26.59 -1.16
CA GLU A 47 -37.97 -26.65 0.27
C GLU A 47 -38.38 -28.06 0.72
N CYS A 48 -38.04 -28.43 1.96
CA CYS A 48 -38.44 -29.71 2.55
C CYS A 48 -39.83 -29.60 3.16
N VAL A 49 -40.81 -30.24 2.52
CA VAL A 49 -42.23 -30.22 2.93
C VAL A 49 -42.59 -31.53 3.61
N ALA A 50 -43.38 -31.52 4.69
CA ALA A 50 -43.78 -32.73 5.40
C ALA A 50 -44.45 -33.77 4.46
N THR A 51 -44.06 -35.04 4.55
CA THR A 51 -44.66 -36.13 3.77
C THR A 51 -46.03 -36.56 4.27
N SER A 52 -46.64 -35.81 5.21
CA SER A 52 -47.92 -36.20 5.77
C SER A 52 -49.02 -36.06 4.72
N THR A 53 -49.36 -37.17 4.06
CA THR A 53 -50.75 -37.38 3.65
C THR A 53 -51.57 -37.40 4.93
N LEU A 54 -52.37 -36.35 5.13
CA LEU A 54 -53.18 -36.16 6.32
C LEU A 54 -54.21 -37.30 6.40
N ALA A 55 -54.00 -38.28 7.30
CA ALA A 55 -54.94 -39.37 7.48
C ALA A 55 -56.10 -38.90 8.38
N CYS A 56 -57.16 -38.37 7.78
CA CYS A 56 -58.35 -37.93 8.49
C CYS A 56 -59.09 -39.12 9.13
N GLY A 57 -59.48 -38.96 10.40
CA GLY A 57 -60.21 -39.99 11.16
C GLY A 57 -61.66 -40.13 10.71
N ASP A 58 -62.33 -41.21 11.13
CA ASP A 58 -63.73 -41.50 10.79
C ASP A 58 -64.65 -40.30 11.09
N GLY A 59 -65.40 -39.85 10.08
CA GLY A 59 -66.29 -38.69 10.17
C GLY A 59 -65.69 -37.36 9.69
N THR A 60 -64.47 -37.38 9.12
CA THR A 60 -63.83 -36.21 8.49
C THR A 60 -63.26 -36.55 7.11
N GLU A 61 -63.25 -35.58 6.18
CA GLU A 61 -62.60 -35.69 4.86
C GLU A 61 -61.48 -34.65 4.71
N GLU A 62 -60.40 -34.98 4.00
CA GLU A 62 -59.30 -34.04 3.72
C GLU A 62 -59.74 -33.03 2.65
N LYS A 63 -59.59 -31.73 2.96
CA LYS A 63 -59.83 -30.65 2.00
C LYS A 63 -58.76 -29.58 2.19
N ASP A 64 -57.99 -29.31 1.13
CA ASP A 64 -56.94 -28.30 1.08
C ASP A 64 -55.87 -28.41 2.19
N GLY A 65 -55.55 -29.64 2.64
CA GLY A 65 -54.53 -29.90 3.67
C GLY A 65 -55.05 -29.86 5.11
N GLU A 66 -56.37 -29.80 5.32
CA GLU A 66 -57.02 -29.87 6.64
C GLU A 66 -58.14 -30.94 6.67
N CYS A 67 -58.42 -31.55 7.83
CA CYS A 67 -59.53 -32.49 7.99
C CYS A 67 -60.82 -31.76 8.38
N VAL A 68 -61.84 -31.83 7.53
CA VAL A 68 -63.15 -31.17 7.74
C VAL A 68 -64.25 -32.19 8.02
N ALA A 69 -65.15 -31.89 8.95
CA ALA A 69 -66.22 -32.79 9.36
C ALA A 69 -67.23 -33.09 8.24
N THR A 70 -67.48 -34.39 7.99
CA THR A 70 -68.60 -34.81 7.14
C THR A 70 -69.90 -34.66 7.93
N ALA A 71 -70.79 -33.79 7.45
CA ALA A 71 -72.00 -33.36 8.14
C ALA A 71 -72.92 -34.52 8.55
N THR A 72 -72.75 -35.05 9.77
CA THR A 72 -73.75 -35.82 10.54
C THR A 72 -73.36 -35.87 12.03
N GLU A 73 -74.37 -35.80 12.91
CA GLU A 73 -74.26 -35.60 14.37
C GLU A 73 -73.66 -36.79 15.14
N THR A 74 -72.34 -36.97 15.07
CA THR A 74 -71.57 -37.80 16.00
C THR A 74 -70.40 -37.01 16.61
N PRO A 75 -70.02 -37.24 17.89
CA PRO A 75 -68.92 -36.51 18.53
C PRO A 75 -67.59 -36.70 17.79
N LEU A 76 -66.87 -35.60 17.49
CA LEU A 76 -65.54 -35.63 16.87
C LEU A 76 -64.55 -36.40 17.77
N THR A 77 -63.80 -37.34 17.18
CA THR A 77 -62.68 -38.01 17.86
C THR A 77 -61.40 -37.68 17.10
N CYS A 78 -60.53 -36.86 17.66
CA CYS A 78 -59.29 -36.42 16.98
C CYS A 78 -58.21 -37.51 16.98
N GLY A 79 -57.53 -37.67 15.84
CA GLY A 79 -56.45 -38.63 15.66
C GLY A 79 -55.16 -38.26 16.41
N SER A 80 -54.25 -39.21 16.56
CA SER A 80 -52.95 -39.00 17.20
C SER A 80 -52.16 -37.85 16.56
N GLY A 81 -51.75 -36.87 17.37
CA GLY A 81 -51.07 -35.65 16.91
C GLY A 81 -51.97 -34.43 16.70
N THR A 82 -53.24 -34.51 17.13
CA THR A 82 -54.21 -33.39 17.09
C THR A 82 -55.09 -33.35 18.36
N THR A 83 -55.62 -32.18 18.71
CA THR A 83 -56.59 -31.98 19.82
C THR A 83 -57.85 -31.25 19.34
N GLU A 84 -59.01 -31.53 19.94
CA GLU A 84 -60.27 -30.87 19.58
C GLU A 84 -60.35 -29.48 20.21
N GLU A 85 -60.50 -28.44 19.38
CA GLU A 85 -60.77 -27.08 19.84
C GLU A 85 -61.83 -26.44 18.94
N GLY A 86 -63.00 -26.10 19.51
CA GLY A 86 -64.05 -25.37 18.79
C GLY A 86 -64.77 -26.16 17.68
N GLY A 87 -64.84 -27.49 17.77
CA GLY A 87 -65.47 -28.33 16.75
C GLY A 87 -64.56 -28.72 15.58
N ALA A 88 -63.24 -28.48 15.68
CA ALA A 88 -62.23 -28.88 14.72
C ALA A 88 -61.02 -29.54 15.41
N CYS A 89 -60.34 -30.47 14.73
CA CYS A 89 -59.10 -31.07 15.22
C CYS A 89 -57.89 -30.26 14.75
N ILE A 90 -57.13 -29.69 15.68
CA ILE A 90 -55.93 -28.89 15.41
C ILE A 90 -54.66 -29.66 15.73
N SER A 91 -53.61 -29.48 14.91
CA SER A 91 -52.30 -30.15 15.06
C SER A 91 -51.60 -29.78 16.38
N THR A 92 -51.06 -30.77 17.08
CA THR A 92 -50.25 -30.58 18.30
C THR A 92 -48.74 -30.59 18.04
N ASN A 93 -48.31 -30.62 16.77
CA ASN A 93 -46.89 -30.64 16.43
C ASN A 93 -46.25 -29.27 16.70
N THR A 94 -45.53 -29.18 17.81
CA THR A 94 -44.50 -28.14 18.02
C THR A 94 -43.34 -28.41 17.07
N LEU A 95 -42.83 -27.36 16.41
CA LEU A 95 -41.74 -27.46 15.45
C LEU A 95 -40.46 -27.89 16.19
N SER A 96 -40.04 -29.13 16.02
CA SER A 96 -38.78 -29.62 16.61
C SER A 96 -37.64 -29.37 15.63
N CYS A 97 -36.89 -28.29 15.84
CA CYS A 97 -35.69 -27.98 15.05
C CYS A 97 -34.56 -28.95 15.39
N GLY A 98 -33.83 -29.41 14.37
CA GLY A 98 -32.68 -30.32 14.53
C GLY A 98 -31.52 -29.67 15.29
N GLU A 99 -30.57 -30.49 15.72
CA GLU A 99 -29.37 -30.05 16.44
C GLU A 99 -28.63 -28.94 15.65
N GLY A 100 -28.46 -27.76 16.26
CA GLY A 100 -27.86 -26.58 15.61
C GLY A 100 -28.85 -25.56 15.02
N ALA A 101 -30.16 -25.72 15.23
CA ALA A 101 -31.17 -24.73 14.87
C ALA A 101 -32.19 -24.50 16.00
N GLU A 102 -32.69 -23.27 16.14
CA GLU A 102 -33.75 -22.92 17.10
C GLU A 102 -34.98 -22.37 16.39
N GLU A 103 -36.16 -22.56 16.99
CA GLU A 103 -37.41 -22.02 16.46
C GLU A 103 -37.52 -20.53 16.78
N VAL A 104 -37.60 -19.70 15.75
CA VAL A 104 -37.96 -18.28 15.84
C VAL A 104 -39.12 -18.04 14.90
N ASP A 105 -40.27 -17.60 15.44
CA ASP A 105 -41.50 -17.29 14.70
C ASP A 105 -41.97 -18.41 13.74
N GLY A 106 -41.96 -19.66 14.21
CA GLY A 106 -42.44 -20.82 13.44
C GLY A 106 -41.48 -21.26 12.32
N LYS A 107 -40.22 -20.81 12.34
CA LYS A 107 -39.15 -21.22 11.42
C LYS A 107 -37.91 -21.64 12.18
N CYS A 108 -37.25 -22.70 11.73
CA CYS A 108 -35.94 -23.09 12.25
C CYS A 108 -34.85 -22.21 11.65
N VAL A 109 -34.17 -21.42 12.48
CA VAL A 109 -33.00 -20.62 12.09
C VAL A 109 -31.72 -21.26 12.64
N PRO A 110 -30.57 -21.21 11.93
CA PRO A 110 -29.30 -21.71 12.45
C PRO A 110 -29.00 -21.04 13.80
N SER A 111 -28.77 -21.81 14.85
CA SER A 111 -28.38 -21.25 16.14
C SER A 111 -26.94 -20.75 15.99
N SER A 112 -26.77 -19.44 15.80
CA SER A 112 -25.45 -18.81 15.87
C SER A 112 -24.98 -18.79 17.31
N THR A 113 -24.61 -19.95 17.83
CA THR A 113 -23.82 -20.02 19.06
C THR A 113 -22.36 -19.88 18.65
N ILE A 114 -21.85 -18.66 18.74
CA ILE A 114 -20.41 -18.43 18.62
C ILE A 114 -19.78 -19.12 19.83
N THR A 115 -19.08 -20.23 19.58
CA THR A 115 -18.30 -20.89 20.64
C THR A 115 -17.00 -20.13 20.81
N CYS A 116 -17.03 -19.17 21.73
CA CYS A 116 -15.87 -18.39 22.12
C CYS A 116 -14.79 -19.29 22.75
N GLY A 117 -13.53 -19.03 22.41
CA GLY A 117 -12.39 -19.80 22.92
C GLY A 117 -12.26 -19.72 24.45
N PRO A 118 -11.36 -20.53 25.06
CA PRO A 118 -11.10 -20.46 26.49
C PRO A 118 -10.85 -19.02 26.97
N GLU A 119 -11.43 -18.66 28.12
CA GLU A 119 -11.30 -17.33 28.76
C GLU A 119 -12.00 -16.17 28.03
N THR A 120 -12.85 -16.46 27.04
CA THR A 120 -13.71 -15.46 26.37
C THR A 120 -15.20 -15.80 26.53
N LYS A 121 -16.06 -14.79 26.46
CA LYS A 121 -17.53 -14.87 26.52
C LYS A 121 -18.11 -14.13 25.33
N GLU A 122 -19.26 -14.57 24.84
CA GLU A 122 -19.96 -13.87 23.78
C GLU A 122 -20.61 -12.58 24.30
N VAL A 123 -20.40 -11.46 23.60
CA VAL A 123 -21.10 -10.19 23.78
C VAL A 123 -21.46 -9.66 22.39
N ALA A 124 -22.76 -9.59 22.09
CA ALA A 124 -23.31 -9.02 20.83
C ALA A 124 -22.80 -9.69 19.53
N GLY A 125 -22.63 -11.01 19.52
CA GLY A 125 -22.13 -11.74 18.34
C GLY A 125 -20.61 -11.66 18.16
N GLU A 126 -19.87 -11.25 19.20
CA GLU A 126 -18.39 -11.21 19.22
C GLU A 126 -17.86 -11.83 20.53
N CYS A 127 -16.66 -12.42 20.50
CA CYS A 127 -16.01 -13.02 21.68
C CYS A 127 -15.11 -12.01 22.41
N VAL A 128 -15.36 -11.80 23.72
CA VAL A 128 -14.61 -10.86 24.59
C VAL A 128 -14.06 -11.55 25.87
N PRO A 129 -12.96 -11.12 26.50
CA PRO A 129 -12.36 -11.80 27.68
C PRO A 129 -13.24 -11.89 28.96
N ALA A 130 -12.98 -12.89 29.82
CA ALA A 130 -13.88 -13.30 30.93
C ALA A 130 -13.45 -13.00 32.40
N THR A 131 -12.22 -12.58 32.74
CA THR A 131 -11.77 -12.39 34.16
C THR A 131 -10.78 -11.23 34.40
N THR A 132 -10.64 -10.79 35.68
CA THR A 132 -9.67 -9.77 36.18
C THR A 132 -8.92 -10.20 37.49
N LEU A 133 -7.59 -10.38 37.52
CA LEU A 133 -6.63 -10.24 38.66
C LEU A 133 -6.69 -8.86 39.37
N ALA A 134 -6.10 -8.81 40.58
CA ALA A 134 -5.71 -7.60 41.29
C ALA A 134 -4.17 -7.44 41.37
N CYS A 135 -3.66 -6.27 40.96
CA CYS A 135 -2.22 -5.93 40.90
C CYS A 135 -1.76 -4.97 42.01
N GLY A 136 -0.44 -4.91 42.26
CA GLY A 136 0.19 -4.09 43.31
C GLY A 136 0.23 -2.58 43.00
N ALA A 137 0.71 -1.78 43.96
CA ALA A 137 0.78 -0.33 43.80
C ALA A 137 1.60 0.09 42.56
N ASN A 138 1.04 1.02 41.77
CA ASN A 138 1.53 1.48 40.47
C ASN A 138 1.48 0.46 39.31
N THR A 139 0.63 -0.57 39.42
CA THR A 139 0.35 -1.50 38.32
C THR A 139 -1.15 -1.79 38.18
N THR A 140 -1.61 -1.98 36.95
CA THR A 140 -2.94 -2.50 36.61
C THR A 140 -2.76 -3.86 35.96
N GLU A 141 -3.65 -4.79 36.26
CA GLU A 141 -3.65 -6.05 35.54
C GLU A 141 -4.22 -5.84 34.13
N ILE A 142 -3.54 -6.41 33.14
CA ILE A 142 -4.15 -6.76 31.86
C ILE A 142 -3.79 -8.24 31.58
N ASP A 143 -4.74 -9.07 31.13
CA ASP A 143 -4.70 -10.53 30.92
C ASP A 143 -3.73 -11.34 31.82
N GLY A 144 -3.96 -11.33 33.14
CA GLY A 144 -3.15 -12.16 34.04
C GLY A 144 -1.76 -11.61 34.35
N ALA A 145 -1.39 -10.42 33.84
CA ALA A 145 -0.09 -9.80 34.05
C ALA A 145 -0.22 -8.36 34.59
N CYS A 146 0.62 -8.01 35.58
CA CYS A 146 0.65 -6.65 36.11
C CYS A 146 1.53 -5.74 35.25
N VAL A 147 0.92 -4.73 34.64
CA VAL A 147 1.58 -3.69 33.84
C VAL A 147 1.55 -2.34 34.57
N SER A 148 2.49 -1.44 34.27
CA SER A 148 2.62 -0.16 34.98
C SER A 148 1.39 0.74 34.81
N SER A 149 0.90 1.33 35.91
CA SER A 149 -0.26 2.23 35.92
C SER A 149 0.04 3.65 35.38
N VAL A 150 1.25 3.89 34.85
CA VAL A 150 1.62 5.16 34.19
C VAL A 150 1.22 5.16 32.71
N LEU A 151 0.82 4.01 32.14
CA LEU A 151 0.54 3.87 30.72
C LEU A 151 -0.85 3.27 30.54
N GLN A 152 -1.84 4.12 30.23
CA GLN A 152 -3.09 3.66 29.65
C GLN A 152 -2.84 3.44 28.14
N PRO A 153 -3.33 2.36 27.52
CA PRO A 153 -3.44 2.27 26.07
C PRO A 153 -4.07 3.57 25.52
N GLY A 154 -3.39 4.24 24.58
CA GLY A 154 -3.82 5.54 24.04
C GLY A 154 -3.33 6.79 24.79
N ALA A 155 -2.45 6.68 25.79
CA ALA A 155 -1.85 7.85 26.46
C ALA A 155 -0.63 8.44 25.72
N PHE A 156 -0.08 7.74 24.73
CA PHE A 156 1.00 8.26 23.90
C PHE A 156 0.46 9.17 22.80
N SER A 157 1.12 10.30 22.59
CA SER A 157 0.88 11.15 21.44
C SER A 157 1.99 10.93 20.41
N PRO A 158 1.67 10.63 19.14
CA PRO A 158 2.71 10.40 18.15
C PRO A 158 3.52 11.68 17.93
N PRO A 159 4.84 11.57 17.72
CA PRO A 159 5.70 12.71 17.40
C PRO A 159 5.31 13.39 16.08
N LEU A 160 4.85 12.61 15.09
CA LEU A 160 4.29 13.13 13.84
C LEU A 160 2.77 13.22 13.95
N VAL A 161 2.24 14.43 14.04
CA VAL A 161 0.80 14.69 14.12
C VAL A 161 0.29 15.16 12.77
N GLN A 162 -0.67 14.44 12.19
CA GLN A 162 -1.26 14.82 10.92
C GLN A 162 -2.06 16.11 11.07
N LEU A 163 -1.70 17.15 10.32
CA LEU A 163 -2.42 18.42 10.25
C LEU A 163 -3.39 18.48 9.08
N LYS A 164 -3.02 17.86 7.95
CA LYS A 164 -3.79 17.94 6.72
C LYS A 164 -3.62 16.67 5.89
N ARG A 165 -4.73 16.25 5.29
CA ARG A 165 -4.79 15.34 4.15
C ARG A 165 -5.40 16.11 2.99
N LEU A 166 -4.67 16.27 1.89
CA LEU A 166 -5.09 17.03 0.72
C LEU A 166 -5.16 16.10 -0.49
N GLN A 167 -6.36 15.90 -1.00
CA GLN A 167 -6.62 15.13 -2.21
C GLN A 167 -6.77 16.09 -3.39
N GLY A 168 -6.21 15.74 -4.56
CA GLY A 168 -6.34 16.54 -5.79
C GLY A 168 -7.71 16.38 -6.46
N ALA A 169 -8.03 17.28 -7.40
CA ALA A 169 -9.34 17.39 -8.07
C ALA A 169 -9.90 16.11 -8.70
N ASN A 170 -9.06 15.12 -9.04
CA ASN A 170 -9.48 13.86 -9.67
C ASN A 170 -9.28 12.63 -8.76
N GLY A 171 -9.10 12.83 -7.45
CA GLY A 171 -8.92 11.74 -6.49
C GLY A 171 -7.58 10.99 -6.60
N HIS A 172 -6.74 11.34 -7.57
CA HIS A 172 -5.54 10.61 -7.94
C HIS A 172 -4.41 11.60 -8.27
N LEU A 173 -3.43 11.65 -7.37
CA LEU A 173 -2.34 12.60 -7.35
C LEU A 173 -1.06 11.79 -7.21
N HIS A 174 -0.56 11.21 -8.30
CA HIS A 174 0.72 10.54 -8.25
C HIS A 174 1.75 11.57 -7.74
N VAL A 175 2.41 11.33 -6.60
CA VAL A 175 3.48 12.21 -6.10
C VAL A 175 4.77 11.41 -6.11
N ASP A 176 5.71 11.79 -6.96
CA ASP A 176 7.05 11.19 -7.03
C ASP A 176 8.11 12.10 -6.37
N GLU A 177 7.93 13.41 -6.44
CA GLU A 177 8.75 14.39 -5.74
C GLU A 177 7.90 15.54 -5.19
N ILE A 178 8.31 16.03 -4.02
CA ILE A 178 7.81 17.24 -3.40
C ILE A 178 9.02 18.09 -3.03
N ARG A 179 8.96 19.40 -3.24
CA ARG A 179 9.93 20.32 -2.66
C ARG A 179 9.25 21.56 -2.10
N TYR A 180 9.72 22.02 -0.95
CA TYR A 180 9.28 23.25 -0.32
C TYR A 180 10.21 24.39 -0.69
N ARG A 181 9.65 25.55 -1.04
CA ARG A 181 10.39 26.76 -1.34
C ARG A 181 10.17 27.80 -0.23
N PRO A 182 11.18 28.05 0.63
CA PRO A 182 11.02 28.94 1.78
C PRO A 182 10.73 30.40 1.41
N SER A 183 11.30 30.89 0.30
CA SER A 183 11.22 32.32 -0.07
C SER A 183 9.80 32.84 -0.26
N ASP A 184 8.88 31.99 -0.69
CA ASP A 184 7.48 32.33 -0.92
C ASP A 184 6.49 31.29 -0.39
N LYS A 185 6.98 30.36 0.43
CA LYS A 185 6.23 29.32 1.13
C LYS A 185 5.37 28.48 0.19
N LYS A 186 5.87 28.19 -1.01
CA LYS A 186 5.21 27.29 -1.96
C LYS A 186 5.71 25.87 -1.81
N LEU A 187 4.82 24.91 -2.02
CA LEU A 187 5.15 23.51 -2.16
C LEU A 187 4.92 23.11 -3.61
N PHE A 188 5.95 22.53 -4.23
CA PHE A 188 5.88 21.99 -5.58
C PHE A 188 5.75 20.48 -5.50
N GLN A 189 4.91 19.94 -6.38
CA GLN A 189 4.68 18.52 -6.50
C GLN A 189 4.86 18.11 -7.96
N CYS A 190 5.52 16.97 -8.16
CA CYS A 190 5.86 16.45 -9.45
C CYS A 190 5.64 14.93 -9.52
N SER A 191 4.92 14.50 -10.56
CA SER A 191 4.80 13.13 -11.07
C SER A 191 4.11 13.19 -12.44
N TYR A 192 3.04 12.43 -12.70
CA TYR A 192 2.19 12.55 -13.90
C TYR A 192 1.60 13.96 -14.13
N THR A 193 1.52 14.77 -13.09
CA THR A 193 1.13 16.17 -13.16
C THR A 193 2.08 17.03 -12.34
N PHE A 194 2.12 18.30 -12.69
CA PHE A 194 2.73 19.35 -11.89
C PHE A 194 1.66 20.05 -11.06
N GLY A 195 2.02 20.36 -9.81
CA GLY A 195 1.18 21.08 -8.87
C GLY A 195 1.97 22.15 -8.12
N VAL A 196 1.30 23.27 -7.85
CA VAL A 196 1.79 24.34 -6.99
C VAL A 196 0.80 24.52 -5.86
N MET A 197 1.28 24.47 -4.62
CA MET A 197 0.45 24.63 -3.43
C MET A 197 0.93 25.80 -2.59
N ASP A 198 -0.02 26.48 -1.94
CA ASP A 198 0.25 27.46 -0.90
C ASP A 198 0.49 26.71 0.41
N ALA A 199 1.72 26.72 0.88
CA ALA A 199 2.17 26.10 2.12
C ALA A 199 2.54 27.16 3.17
N SER A 200 1.96 28.36 3.09
CA SER A 200 2.18 29.44 4.07
C SER A 200 1.67 29.11 5.48
N ALA A 201 0.66 28.25 5.57
CA ALA A 201 0.14 27.69 6.81
C ALA A 201 0.02 26.15 6.68
N PRO A 202 0.69 25.36 7.54
CA PRO A 202 0.71 23.89 7.42
C PRO A 202 -0.67 23.22 7.39
N SER A 203 -1.61 23.66 8.22
CA SER A 203 -3.00 23.17 8.24
C SER A 203 -3.87 23.75 7.10
N GLY A 204 -3.40 24.81 6.45
CA GLY A 204 -4.07 25.54 5.38
C GLY A 204 -3.62 25.16 3.96
N LEU A 205 -2.82 24.09 3.81
CA LEU A 205 -2.29 23.66 2.51
C LEU A 205 -3.42 23.51 1.48
N LYS A 206 -3.26 24.19 0.33
CA LYS A 206 -4.23 24.21 -0.77
C LYS A 206 -3.52 24.39 -2.12
N TYR A 207 -4.13 23.89 -3.18
CA TYR A 207 -3.63 24.12 -4.53
C TYR A 207 -3.80 25.57 -4.96
N LEU A 208 -2.73 26.13 -5.54
CA LEU A 208 -2.74 27.35 -6.34
C LEU A 208 -2.93 27.01 -7.82
N ALA A 209 -2.35 25.89 -8.25
CA ALA A 209 -2.57 25.29 -9.54
C ALA A 209 -2.37 23.76 -9.43
N GLU A 210 -3.23 22.97 -10.06
CA GLU A 210 -3.20 21.51 -9.97
C GLU A 210 -3.52 20.83 -11.30
N ASN A 211 -3.19 19.53 -11.40
CA ASN A 211 -3.48 18.70 -12.57
C ASN A 211 -2.89 19.25 -13.88
N ILE A 212 -1.75 19.96 -13.79
CA ILE A 212 -1.08 20.53 -14.95
C ILE A 212 -0.28 19.41 -15.61
N LYS A 213 -0.50 19.19 -16.91
CA LYS A 213 0.17 18.15 -17.68
C LYS A 213 1.16 18.77 -18.64
N HIS A 214 2.35 18.18 -18.70
CA HIS A 214 3.35 18.56 -19.70
C HIS A 214 2.95 18.08 -21.08
N THR A 215 3.36 18.84 -22.08
CA THR A 215 3.14 18.58 -23.50
C THR A 215 4.47 18.43 -24.21
N ILE A 216 4.58 17.47 -25.12
CA ILE A 216 5.74 17.31 -26.01
C ILE A 216 5.30 17.60 -27.45
N PRO A 217 6.12 18.28 -28.29
CA PRO A 217 5.79 18.52 -29.70
C PRO A 217 5.42 17.28 -30.52
N SER A 218 5.90 16.09 -30.13
CA SER A 218 5.60 14.79 -30.77
C SER A 218 4.15 14.32 -30.60
N GLU A 219 3.30 15.03 -29.84
CA GLU A 219 1.87 14.71 -29.65
C GLU A 219 0.98 14.95 -30.90
N SER A 220 1.58 15.25 -32.05
CA SER A 220 0.88 15.53 -33.32
C SER A 220 1.07 14.44 -34.38
N VAL A 221 1.41 13.21 -34.00
CA VAL A 221 1.43 12.07 -34.94
C VAL A 221 0.03 11.84 -35.49
N ALA A 222 -0.12 12.00 -36.81
CA ALA A 222 -1.35 11.70 -37.51
C ALA A 222 -1.63 10.19 -37.45
N CYS A 223 -2.88 9.81 -37.23
CA CYS A 223 -3.27 8.41 -37.13
C CYS A 223 -4.64 8.16 -37.77
N SER A 224 -4.85 6.93 -38.21
CA SER A 224 -6.11 6.42 -38.73
C SER A 224 -6.61 5.20 -37.94
N THR A 225 -5.69 4.47 -37.31
CA THR A 225 -5.95 3.31 -36.47
C THR A 225 -5.08 3.37 -35.22
N ASN A 226 -5.40 2.57 -34.19
CA ASN A 226 -4.58 2.47 -32.99
C ASN A 226 -3.18 1.89 -33.25
N GLU A 227 -2.97 1.17 -34.37
CA GLU A 227 -1.67 0.62 -34.74
C GLU A 227 -0.68 1.72 -35.15
N ASP A 228 -1.20 2.86 -35.64
CA ASP A 228 -0.41 4.05 -35.97
C ASP A 228 0.11 4.79 -34.72
N CYS A 229 -0.33 4.37 -33.53
CA CYS A 229 -0.05 5.00 -32.24
C CYS A 229 0.58 4.01 -31.24
N PRO A 230 1.88 3.71 -31.34
CA PRO A 230 2.53 2.80 -30.39
C PRO A 230 2.34 3.33 -28.95
N GLY A 231 1.69 2.56 -28.08
CA GLY A 231 1.47 2.91 -26.67
C GLY A 231 0.43 4.01 -26.41
N ASN A 232 -0.33 4.44 -27.42
CA ASN A 232 -1.36 5.47 -27.33
C ASN A 232 -2.62 5.02 -28.11
N LYS A 233 -3.80 5.62 -27.88
CA LYS A 233 -4.98 5.39 -28.75
C LYS A 233 -4.98 6.41 -29.88
N CYS A 234 -5.44 6.04 -31.07
CA CYS A 234 -5.76 7.02 -32.10
C CYS A 234 -7.11 7.69 -31.76
N ASP A 235 -7.12 9.01 -31.64
CA ASP A 235 -8.37 9.77 -31.75
C ASP A 235 -8.69 9.88 -33.24
N THR A 236 -9.47 8.93 -33.74
CA THR A 236 -9.84 8.83 -35.16
C THR A 236 -10.71 10.00 -35.63
N ALA A 237 -11.34 10.75 -34.71
CA ALA A 237 -12.08 11.97 -35.03
C ALA A 237 -11.15 13.18 -35.20
N ALA A 238 -10.09 13.25 -34.38
CA ALA A 238 -9.05 14.28 -34.51
C ALA A 238 -7.95 13.93 -35.52
N GLY A 239 -7.90 12.67 -35.97
CA GLY A 239 -6.85 12.13 -36.85
C GLY A 239 -5.47 12.13 -36.19
N LYS A 240 -5.40 12.03 -34.86
CA LYS A 240 -4.16 12.18 -34.08
C LYS A 240 -4.07 11.20 -32.93
N CYS A 241 -2.87 10.73 -32.62
CA CYS A 241 -2.64 9.90 -31.44
C CYS A 241 -3.00 10.68 -30.16
N THR A 242 -3.83 10.08 -29.31
CA THR A 242 -4.07 10.55 -27.95
C THR A 242 -2.76 10.57 -27.19
N ALA A 243 -2.43 11.71 -26.56
CA ALA A 243 -1.19 11.85 -25.83
C ALA A 243 -1.28 11.15 -24.47
N ARG A 244 -0.43 10.15 -24.22
CA ARG A 244 0.01 9.89 -22.84
C ARG A 244 0.91 11.04 -22.43
N THR A 245 0.37 11.94 -21.61
CA THR A 245 1.12 13.07 -21.07
C THR A 245 2.25 12.55 -20.18
N PRO A 246 3.52 12.92 -20.46
CA PRO A 246 4.66 12.46 -19.68
C PRO A 246 4.60 13.00 -18.25
N GLY A 247 4.93 12.14 -17.29
CA GLY A 247 5.15 12.58 -15.92
C GLY A 247 6.53 13.21 -15.76
N CYS A 248 6.66 14.15 -14.84
CA CYS A 248 7.93 14.61 -14.33
C CYS A 248 8.43 13.70 -13.19
N ILE A 249 9.73 13.71 -12.94
CA ILE A 249 10.42 12.86 -11.93
C ILE A 249 11.04 13.72 -10.84
N HIS A 250 11.73 14.77 -11.29
CA HIS A 250 12.45 15.69 -10.45
C HIS A 250 12.17 17.13 -10.87
N LEU A 251 12.32 18.06 -9.93
CA LEU A 251 12.09 19.47 -10.08
C LEU A 251 13.12 20.31 -9.31
N ALA A 252 13.41 21.49 -9.84
CA ALA A 252 14.19 22.54 -9.20
C ALA A 252 13.75 23.89 -9.75
N TRP A 253 14.16 25.01 -9.16
CA TRP A 253 13.66 26.32 -9.58
C TRP A 253 14.72 27.41 -9.60
N ASP A 254 14.70 28.25 -10.64
CA ASP A 254 15.45 29.50 -10.72
C ASP A 254 14.46 30.67 -10.90
N GLY A 255 14.28 31.44 -9.84
CA GLY A 255 13.22 32.45 -9.76
C GLY A 255 11.84 31.82 -9.90
N ASP A 256 11.05 32.31 -10.86
CA ASP A 256 9.70 31.81 -11.16
C ASP A 256 9.67 30.71 -12.21
N ILE A 257 10.82 30.20 -12.65
CA ILE A 257 10.88 29.05 -13.53
C ILE A 257 11.17 27.80 -12.70
N VAL A 258 10.24 26.85 -12.71
CA VAL A 258 10.38 25.53 -12.07
C VAL A 258 10.71 24.51 -13.16
N TYR A 259 11.97 24.11 -13.27
CA TYR A 259 12.43 23.09 -14.19
C TYR A 259 11.97 21.70 -13.76
N THR A 260 11.71 20.84 -14.73
CA THR A 260 11.33 19.45 -14.49
C THR A 260 12.02 18.50 -15.46
N THR A 261 12.41 17.33 -14.97
CA THR A 261 12.90 16.20 -15.78
C THR A 261 11.81 15.17 -15.95
N HIS A 262 11.86 14.41 -17.05
CA HIS A 262 10.76 13.54 -17.46
C HIS A 262 11.22 12.17 -17.91
N ARG A 263 10.51 11.13 -17.45
CA ARG A 263 10.64 9.81 -18.07
C ARG A 263 9.98 9.86 -19.42
N GLY A 264 10.77 9.52 -20.43
CA GLY A 264 10.24 9.16 -21.74
C GLY A 264 9.46 7.84 -21.66
N ASN A 265 8.86 7.48 -22.79
CA ASN A 265 8.31 6.16 -23.06
C ASN A 265 8.76 5.72 -24.46
N LEU A 266 8.26 4.57 -24.95
CA LEU A 266 8.63 4.04 -26.26
C LEU A 266 8.38 5.02 -27.42
N SER A 267 7.45 5.96 -27.26
CA SER A 267 6.98 6.87 -28.30
C SER A 267 7.40 8.32 -28.07
N ASN A 268 7.86 8.65 -26.86
CA ASN A 268 8.26 9.99 -26.44
C ASN A 268 9.61 9.92 -25.72
N PRO A 269 10.70 10.44 -26.28
CA PRO A 269 11.99 10.41 -25.59
C PRO A 269 11.97 11.25 -24.31
N THR A 270 12.86 10.91 -23.39
CA THR A 270 13.21 11.67 -22.18
C THR A 270 13.49 13.13 -22.53
N PHE A 271 13.10 14.06 -21.65
CA PHE A 271 13.26 15.50 -21.90
C PHE A 271 13.37 16.31 -20.62
N ILE A 272 13.85 17.55 -20.78
CA ILE A 272 13.80 18.61 -19.76
C ILE A 272 12.79 19.67 -20.23
N SER A 273 11.99 20.19 -19.30
CA SER A 273 11.15 21.36 -19.53
C SER A 273 10.98 22.09 -18.18
N GLY A 274 9.84 22.72 -17.97
CA GLY A 274 9.51 23.40 -16.73
C GLY A 274 8.29 24.30 -16.88
N TRP A 275 8.00 25.04 -15.83
CA TRP A 275 6.85 25.92 -15.73
C TRP A 275 7.27 27.31 -15.28
N ASP A 276 6.85 28.32 -16.04
CA ASP A 276 6.82 29.70 -15.58
C ASP A 276 5.57 29.91 -14.71
N ILE A 277 5.79 29.96 -13.40
CA ILE A 277 4.72 30.10 -12.40
C ILE A 277 4.34 31.57 -12.14
N SER A 278 4.99 32.53 -12.80
CA SER A 278 4.58 33.95 -12.77
C SER A 278 3.34 34.23 -13.62
N LYS A 279 2.88 33.24 -14.41
CA LYS A 279 1.77 33.38 -15.35
C LYS A 279 0.43 32.99 -14.74
N GLY A 280 -0.62 33.69 -15.18
CA GLY A 280 -1.99 33.44 -14.78
C GLY A 280 -2.90 34.62 -15.05
N ASP A 281 -4.12 34.56 -14.51
CA ASP A 281 -5.07 35.66 -14.60
C ASP A 281 -4.74 36.68 -13.51
N MET A 282 -4.47 37.94 -13.89
CA MET A 282 -4.23 39.02 -12.94
C MET A 282 -5.53 39.41 -12.22
N ASP A 283 -5.41 39.88 -10.98
CA ASP A 283 -6.54 40.45 -10.25
C ASP A 283 -6.98 41.76 -10.93
N PRO A 284 -8.24 41.88 -11.38
CA PRO A 284 -8.72 43.12 -11.99
C PRO A 284 -8.70 44.32 -11.03
N LEU A 285 -8.64 44.08 -9.71
CA LEU A 285 -8.55 45.11 -8.67
C LEU A 285 -7.09 45.41 -8.25
N ASP A 286 -6.15 44.51 -8.54
CA ASP A 286 -4.73 44.67 -8.25
C ASP A 286 -3.88 44.02 -9.36
N PRO A 287 -3.52 44.77 -10.42
CA PRO A 287 -2.75 44.24 -11.56
C PRO A 287 -1.32 43.81 -11.23
N THR A 288 -0.90 43.86 -9.96
CA THR A 288 0.39 43.33 -9.49
C THR A 288 0.26 41.93 -8.90
N LYS A 289 -0.96 41.41 -8.73
CA LYS A 289 -1.24 40.11 -8.13
C LYS A 289 -1.95 39.18 -9.09
N LEU A 290 -1.59 37.90 -9.03
CA LEU A 290 -2.36 36.83 -9.69
C LEU A 290 -3.62 36.52 -8.90
N LYS A 291 -4.77 36.56 -9.57
CA LYS A 291 -6.03 36.02 -9.06
C LYS A 291 -6.07 34.49 -9.19
N THR A 292 -5.59 33.98 -10.32
CA THR A 292 -5.50 32.54 -10.60
C THR A 292 -4.15 32.24 -11.21
N MET A 293 -3.42 31.28 -10.65
CA MET A 293 -2.16 30.82 -11.23
C MET A 293 -2.43 29.88 -12.41
N LYS A 294 -1.80 30.13 -13.55
CA LYS A 294 -1.83 29.25 -14.74
C LYS A 294 -0.39 29.10 -15.26
N PRO A 295 0.40 28.21 -14.65
CA PRO A 295 1.79 28.05 -15.03
C PRO A 295 1.92 27.74 -16.53
N GLN A 296 2.87 28.40 -17.19
CA GLN A 296 3.08 28.23 -18.62
C GLN A 296 4.32 27.37 -18.88
N GLN A 297 4.19 26.34 -19.71
CA GLN A 297 5.32 25.46 -20.02
C GLN A 297 6.39 26.21 -20.81
N ILE A 298 7.66 26.05 -20.41
CA ILE A 298 8.82 26.53 -21.19
C ILE A 298 9.19 25.54 -22.31
N PRO A 299 9.99 25.93 -23.31
CA PRO A 299 10.43 25.03 -24.37
C PRO A 299 11.00 23.71 -23.85
N VAL A 300 10.74 22.63 -24.59
CA VAL A 300 11.25 21.29 -24.30
C VAL A 300 12.65 21.14 -24.87
N LEU A 301 13.57 20.58 -24.07
CA LEU A 301 14.90 20.16 -24.51
C LEU A 301 14.96 18.63 -24.59
N GLN A 302 15.33 18.12 -25.76
CA GLN A 302 15.57 16.70 -26.03
C GLN A 302 16.91 16.55 -26.73
N GLU A 303 17.76 15.68 -26.19
CA GLU A 303 19.07 15.35 -26.72
C GLU A 303 19.08 13.84 -27.04
N PRO A 304 19.57 13.42 -28.22
CA PRO A 304 19.57 12.00 -28.59
C PRO A 304 20.35 11.13 -27.62
N GLY A 305 19.71 10.07 -27.10
CA GLY A 305 20.37 9.10 -26.21
C GLY A 305 20.56 9.57 -24.76
N GLU A 306 20.11 10.78 -24.40
CA GLU A 306 20.23 11.31 -23.04
C GLU A 306 19.02 10.91 -22.18
N SER A 307 19.28 10.55 -20.93
CA SER A 307 18.24 10.24 -19.93
C SER A 307 18.42 11.16 -18.73
N TYR A 308 17.41 11.97 -18.42
CA TYR A 308 17.47 13.00 -17.38
C TYR A 308 16.81 12.51 -16.09
N GLU A 309 17.54 12.58 -14.98
CA GLU A 309 17.05 12.19 -13.65
C GLU A 309 16.99 13.41 -12.72
N GLY A 310 17.83 13.48 -11.70
CA GLY A 310 17.92 14.58 -10.74
C GLY A 310 18.27 15.90 -11.40
N ILE A 311 17.65 16.96 -10.91
CA ILE A 311 17.87 18.34 -11.36
C ILE A 311 18.00 19.25 -10.15
N ASP A 312 18.91 20.21 -10.25
CA ASP A 312 19.07 21.28 -9.27
C ASP A 312 19.71 22.51 -9.91
N VAL A 313 19.64 23.67 -9.25
CA VAL A 313 20.10 24.92 -9.84
C VAL A 313 20.92 25.78 -8.88
N GLU A 314 21.93 26.45 -9.41
CA GLU A 314 22.70 27.46 -8.68
C GLU A 314 23.34 28.43 -9.67
N GLY A 315 23.37 29.73 -9.32
CA GLY A 315 24.10 30.73 -10.11
C GLY A 315 23.59 30.92 -11.54
N GLY A 316 22.30 30.62 -11.80
CA GLY A 316 21.70 30.70 -13.14
C GLY A 316 22.01 29.50 -14.06
N TYR A 317 22.67 28.46 -13.54
CA TYR A 317 22.90 27.21 -14.23
C TYR A 317 21.97 26.11 -13.71
N VAL A 318 21.63 25.19 -14.61
CA VAL A 318 20.82 24.01 -14.32
C VAL A 318 21.71 22.77 -14.43
N TYR A 319 21.82 22.03 -13.33
CA TYR A 319 22.62 20.82 -13.22
C TYR A 319 21.71 19.61 -13.31
N VAL A 320 22.06 18.63 -14.14
CA VAL A 320 21.19 17.48 -14.42
C VAL A 320 21.98 16.18 -14.40
N ALA A 321 21.48 15.19 -13.68
CA ALA A 321 21.99 13.82 -13.73
C ALA A 321 21.52 13.17 -15.04
N LEU A 322 22.48 12.69 -15.83
CA LEU A 322 22.27 12.15 -17.18
C LEU A 322 22.29 10.63 -17.20
N ARG A 323 21.97 10.01 -16.06
CA ARG A 323 22.00 8.58 -15.85
C ARG A 323 23.36 7.99 -16.23
N GLN A 324 23.50 7.37 -17.39
CA GLN A 324 24.73 6.74 -17.88
C GLN A 324 25.79 7.72 -18.39
N ASN A 325 25.42 8.98 -18.66
CA ASN A 325 26.33 9.99 -19.23
C ASN A 325 26.89 10.97 -18.19
N GLY A 326 26.64 10.71 -16.90
CA GLY A 326 27.16 11.48 -15.79
C GLY A 326 26.42 12.80 -15.54
N LEU A 327 27.13 13.93 -15.50
CA LEU A 327 26.57 15.25 -15.18
C LEU A 327 26.46 16.12 -16.43
N GLY A 328 25.32 16.77 -16.61
CA GLY A 328 25.11 17.85 -17.59
C GLY A 328 24.94 19.19 -16.91
N VAL A 329 25.48 20.25 -17.52
CA VAL A 329 25.32 21.64 -17.08
C VAL A 329 24.68 22.44 -18.20
N TYR A 330 23.58 23.11 -17.90
CA TYR A 330 22.78 23.85 -18.86
C TYR A 330 22.61 25.30 -18.43
N GLN A 331 22.41 26.15 -19.43
CA GLN A 331 22.07 27.56 -19.24
C GLN A 331 20.75 27.86 -19.93
N ARG A 332 19.88 28.64 -19.26
CA ARG A 332 18.63 29.15 -19.81
C ARG A 332 18.88 30.50 -20.47
N ASP A 333 18.43 30.67 -21.72
CA ASP A 333 18.25 32.00 -22.29
C ASP A 333 16.99 32.65 -21.67
N PRO A 334 17.09 33.75 -20.91
CA PRO A 334 15.93 34.36 -20.25
C PRO A 334 14.92 34.99 -21.23
N ALA A 335 15.30 35.27 -22.47
CA ALA A 335 14.40 35.85 -23.47
C ALA A 335 13.52 34.79 -24.15
N THR A 336 14.07 33.60 -24.37
CA THR A 336 13.40 32.52 -25.11
C THR A 336 13.01 31.33 -24.24
N ASN A 337 13.53 31.27 -23.01
CA ASN A 337 13.49 30.11 -22.10
C ASN A 337 14.11 28.82 -22.69
N VAL A 338 14.88 28.92 -23.77
CA VAL A 338 15.58 27.76 -24.35
C VAL A 338 16.76 27.37 -23.44
N LEU A 339 16.86 26.08 -23.14
CA LEU A 339 17.99 25.49 -22.43
C LEU A 339 19.05 25.01 -23.42
N THR A 340 20.32 25.33 -23.14
CA THR A 340 21.48 24.86 -23.92
C THR A 340 22.50 24.22 -22.99
N ARG A 341 23.04 23.06 -23.38
CA ARG A 341 24.12 22.41 -22.64
C ARG A 341 25.42 23.20 -22.83
N VAL A 342 26.05 23.60 -21.72
CA VAL A 342 27.29 24.40 -21.70
C VAL A 342 28.48 23.64 -21.12
N GLY A 343 28.24 22.57 -20.38
CA GLY A 343 29.28 21.72 -19.80
C GLY A 343 28.77 20.31 -19.52
N SER A 344 29.70 19.38 -19.31
CA SER A 344 29.41 18.02 -18.88
C SER A 344 30.60 17.36 -18.21
N LEU A 345 30.32 16.32 -17.42
CA LEU A 345 31.32 15.43 -16.85
C LEU A 345 30.84 13.99 -16.97
N SER A 346 31.57 13.20 -17.75
CA SER A 346 31.37 11.76 -17.87
C SER A 346 32.18 10.99 -16.82
N GLY A 347 32.01 9.67 -16.75
CA GLY A 347 32.75 8.81 -15.81
C GLY A 347 32.17 8.76 -14.40
N LEU A 348 31.01 9.40 -14.18
CA LEU A 348 30.10 9.10 -13.07
C LEU A 348 29.24 7.91 -13.51
N GLY A 349 28.92 6.96 -12.61
CA GLY A 349 28.15 5.75 -12.95
C GLY A 349 26.68 6.04 -13.26
N ASN A 350 25.76 5.22 -12.76
CA ASN A 350 24.31 5.41 -12.94
C ASN A 350 23.76 6.57 -12.08
N THR A 351 24.03 7.81 -12.50
CA THR A 351 23.65 9.03 -11.78
C THR A 351 22.13 9.21 -11.66
N TRP A 352 21.65 9.53 -10.46
CA TRP A 352 20.22 9.60 -10.16
C TRP A 352 19.82 10.92 -9.49
N GLY A 353 20.04 11.08 -8.18
CA GLY A 353 19.79 12.34 -7.49
C GLY A 353 21.01 13.26 -7.52
N LEU A 354 20.79 14.57 -7.49
CA LEU A 354 21.84 15.54 -7.23
C LEU A 354 21.35 16.73 -6.40
N ARG A 355 22.30 17.40 -5.76
CA ARG A 355 22.15 18.73 -5.14
C ARG A 355 23.35 19.58 -5.48
N VAL A 356 23.15 20.88 -5.61
CA VAL A 356 24.24 21.84 -5.75
C VAL A 356 24.25 22.79 -4.56
N LEU A 357 25.41 22.96 -3.93
CA LEU A 357 25.63 23.92 -2.85
C LEU A 357 27.03 24.50 -2.96
N ASN A 358 27.13 25.82 -3.02
CA ASN A 358 28.41 26.55 -3.04
C ASN A 358 29.37 26.07 -4.15
N GLN A 359 28.86 25.92 -5.38
CA GLN A 359 29.61 25.46 -6.56
C GLN A 359 30.15 24.03 -6.46
N VAL A 360 29.60 23.21 -5.57
CA VAL A 360 29.84 21.77 -5.52
C VAL A 360 28.54 21.02 -5.79
N VAL A 361 28.55 20.18 -6.83
CA VAL A 361 27.45 19.26 -7.10
C VAL A 361 27.73 17.94 -6.39
N THR A 362 26.82 17.52 -5.51
CA THR A 362 26.79 16.18 -4.94
C THR A 362 25.88 15.31 -5.78
N VAL A 363 26.36 14.14 -6.20
CA VAL A 363 25.68 13.22 -7.11
C VAL A 363 25.52 11.86 -6.43
N ALA A 364 24.30 11.35 -6.36
CA ALA A 364 24.02 9.96 -6.02
C ALA A 364 24.09 9.09 -7.27
N ASP A 365 24.88 8.03 -7.18
CA ASP A 365 25.05 7.01 -8.20
C ASP A 365 24.46 5.68 -7.72
N GLN A 366 23.44 5.20 -8.43
CA GLN A 366 22.74 3.96 -8.10
C GLN A 366 23.62 2.71 -8.13
N ASP A 367 24.82 2.78 -8.70
CA ASP A 367 25.79 1.68 -8.64
C ASP A 367 26.48 1.57 -7.27
N GLY A 368 26.23 2.52 -6.35
CA GLY A 368 26.54 2.39 -4.93
C GLY A 368 27.29 3.55 -4.29
N THR A 369 27.56 4.61 -5.05
CA THR A 369 28.45 5.69 -4.63
C THR A 369 27.76 7.04 -4.50
N VAL A 370 28.38 7.93 -3.74
CA VAL A 370 28.11 9.37 -3.78
C VAL A 370 29.39 10.07 -4.18
N SER A 371 29.28 11.00 -5.13
CA SER A 371 30.42 11.76 -5.65
C SER A 371 30.19 13.26 -5.53
N THR A 372 31.26 14.02 -5.34
CA THR A 372 31.28 15.49 -5.33
C THR A 372 32.01 16.01 -6.55
N VAL A 373 31.48 17.07 -7.16
CA VAL A 373 31.97 17.64 -8.41
C VAL A 373 32.10 19.16 -8.26
N ASP A 374 33.27 19.70 -8.55
CA ASP A 374 33.52 21.13 -8.67
C ASP A 374 32.86 21.66 -9.95
N VAL A 375 31.99 22.65 -9.79
CA VAL A 375 31.31 23.35 -10.89
C VAL A 375 31.60 24.87 -10.88
N SER A 376 32.66 25.31 -10.21
CA SER A 376 33.12 26.71 -10.21
C SER A 376 33.40 27.24 -11.62
N THR A 377 33.74 26.34 -12.55
CA THR A 377 33.73 26.59 -13.99
C THR A 377 32.63 25.74 -14.64
N PRO A 378 31.42 26.27 -14.86
CA PRO A 378 30.26 25.50 -15.32
C PRO A 378 30.46 24.77 -16.66
N THR A 379 31.34 25.28 -17.51
CA THR A 379 31.69 24.68 -18.81
C THR A 379 32.71 23.53 -18.71
N ALA A 380 33.37 23.38 -17.56
CA ALA A 380 34.39 22.35 -17.33
C ALA A 380 34.30 21.79 -15.89
N PRO A 381 33.22 21.05 -15.54
CA PRO A 381 33.08 20.43 -14.23
C PRO A 381 34.19 19.39 -13.97
N LYS A 382 34.56 19.22 -12.70
CA LYS A 382 35.65 18.31 -12.29
C LYS A 382 35.27 17.46 -11.08
N LEU A 383 35.43 16.14 -11.18
CA LEU A 383 35.27 15.23 -10.03
C LEU A 383 36.28 15.59 -8.92
N LEU A 384 35.78 15.70 -7.69
CA LEU A 384 36.56 15.98 -6.49
C LEU A 384 36.82 14.70 -5.68
N GLY A 385 35.75 13.99 -5.32
CA GLY A 385 35.81 12.79 -4.47
C GLY A 385 34.61 11.88 -4.68
N THR A 386 34.76 10.63 -4.23
CA THR A 386 33.74 9.58 -4.31
C THR A 386 33.80 8.71 -3.06
N VAL A 387 32.64 8.26 -2.56
CA VAL A 387 32.54 7.35 -1.42
C VAL A 387 31.47 6.28 -1.63
N GLU A 388 31.74 5.07 -1.15
CA GLU A 388 30.82 3.94 -1.16
C GLU A 388 29.78 4.05 -0.04
N VAL A 389 28.50 4.03 -0.43
CA VAL A 389 27.36 4.10 0.49
C VAL A 389 26.96 2.72 1.00
N GLY A 390 27.26 1.65 0.25
CA GLY A 390 26.89 0.27 0.60
C GLY A 390 25.40 -0.03 0.44
N GLY A 391 24.73 0.69 -0.47
CA GLY A 391 23.33 0.55 -0.86
C GLY A 391 23.13 1.22 -2.22
N THR A 392 21.90 1.51 -2.61
CA THR A 392 21.60 2.21 -3.88
C THR A 392 21.13 3.63 -3.57
N PRO A 393 22.03 4.63 -3.55
CA PRO A 393 21.64 5.99 -3.19
C PRO A 393 20.69 6.59 -4.23
N HIS A 394 19.62 7.24 -3.75
CA HIS A 394 18.57 7.83 -4.58
C HIS A 394 18.46 9.34 -4.40
N GLY A 395 17.70 9.79 -3.39
CA GLY A 395 17.60 11.18 -3.01
C GLY A 395 18.72 11.55 -2.05
N LEU A 396 19.16 12.80 -2.12
CA LEU A 396 20.12 13.36 -1.20
C LEU A 396 19.76 14.80 -0.88
N ASP A 397 20.19 15.26 0.29
CA ASP A 397 20.11 16.65 0.70
C ASP A 397 21.42 17.06 1.37
N VAL A 398 21.77 18.35 1.29
CA VAL A 398 23.08 18.85 1.74
C VAL A 398 22.87 20.05 2.67
N GLU A 399 23.43 19.97 3.87
CA GLU A 399 23.48 21.08 4.83
C GLU A 399 24.92 21.29 5.28
N GLY A 400 25.47 22.47 4.96
CA GLY A 400 26.87 22.77 5.25
C GLY A 400 27.80 21.70 4.68
N ASP A 401 28.55 21.05 5.57
CA ASP A 401 29.53 20.01 5.23
C ASP A 401 28.96 18.58 5.35
N LEU A 402 27.64 18.42 5.54
CA LEU A 402 27.00 17.12 5.69
C LEU A 402 26.09 16.82 4.49
N ILE A 403 26.19 15.58 4.00
CA ILE A 403 25.32 15.03 2.98
C ILE A 403 24.44 13.95 3.64
N TYR A 404 23.13 14.13 3.55
CA TYR A 404 22.13 13.16 3.96
C TYR A 404 21.65 12.39 2.74
N VAL A 405 21.70 11.07 2.79
CA VAL A 405 21.43 10.21 1.64
C VAL A 405 20.35 9.20 1.97
N ALA A 406 19.34 9.13 1.12
CA ALA A 406 18.44 7.99 1.06
C ALA A 406 19.16 6.85 0.34
N GLY A 407 19.86 6.01 1.10
CA GLY A 407 20.78 4.96 0.64
C GLY A 407 20.12 3.67 0.15
N GLY A 408 18.84 3.70 -0.23
CA GLY A 408 18.11 2.50 -0.62
C GLY A 408 18.03 1.49 0.54
N PRO A 409 18.50 0.24 0.35
CA PRO A 409 18.55 -0.76 1.43
C PRO A 409 19.47 -0.38 2.61
N ALA A 410 20.39 0.56 2.43
CA ALA A 410 21.26 1.03 3.52
C ALA A 410 20.54 1.97 4.50
N GLY A 411 19.31 2.41 4.19
CA GLY A 411 18.54 3.34 5.00
C GLY A 411 19.02 4.80 4.86
N LEU A 412 19.01 5.56 5.95
CA LEU A 412 19.60 6.89 6.00
C LEU A 412 21.12 6.77 6.15
N VAL A 413 21.87 7.39 5.24
CA VAL A 413 23.33 7.47 5.33
C VAL A 413 23.73 8.93 5.49
N VAL A 414 24.59 9.21 6.47
CA VAL A 414 25.15 10.55 6.69
C VAL A 414 26.63 10.52 6.30
N ILE A 415 27.03 11.44 5.44
CA ILE A 415 28.39 11.58 4.93
C ILE A 415 28.93 12.94 5.35
N ASP A 416 30.15 12.95 5.88
CA ASP A 416 30.97 14.13 6.10
C ASP A 416 31.70 14.49 4.80
N ALA A 417 31.49 15.73 4.38
CA ALA A 417 32.00 16.33 3.15
C ALA A 417 32.77 17.64 3.44
N ALA A 418 33.28 17.83 4.65
CA ALA A 418 34.09 19.01 5.02
C ALA A 418 35.32 19.17 4.12
N ASP A 419 35.90 18.05 3.68
CA ASP A 419 36.78 18.01 2.52
C ASP A 419 36.06 17.29 1.37
N PRO A 420 35.60 18.03 0.34
CA PRO A 420 34.88 17.42 -0.78
C PRO A 420 35.76 16.50 -1.63
N THR A 421 37.07 16.46 -1.42
CA THR A 421 37.98 15.49 -2.07
C THR A 421 38.16 14.21 -1.27
N ALA A 422 37.72 14.19 0.00
CA ALA A 422 37.92 13.09 0.94
C ALA A 422 36.66 12.83 1.79
N LEU A 423 35.59 12.37 1.12
CA LEU A 423 34.30 12.07 1.74
C LEU A 423 34.37 10.90 2.74
N VAL A 424 33.64 10.99 3.85
CA VAL A 424 33.62 9.96 4.91
C VAL A 424 32.19 9.62 5.33
N VAL A 425 31.79 8.35 5.23
CA VAL A 425 30.51 7.90 5.81
C VAL A 425 30.60 7.93 7.34
N LYS A 426 29.74 8.75 7.97
CA LYS A 426 29.64 8.90 9.43
C LYS A 426 28.74 7.86 10.07
N SER A 427 27.60 7.58 9.45
CA SER A 427 26.60 6.67 9.99
C SER A 427 25.72 6.06 8.90
N LYS A 428 25.13 4.89 9.21
CA LYS A 428 24.12 4.22 8.40
C LYS A 428 23.01 3.75 9.33
N THR A 429 21.82 4.32 9.18
CA THR A 429 20.68 4.04 10.05
C THR A 429 19.58 3.35 9.23
N PRO A 430 19.26 2.07 9.52
CA PRO A 430 18.27 1.32 8.76
C PRO A 430 16.89 1.97 8.77
N THR A 431 16.24 1.99 7.61
CA THR A 431 14.80 2.28 7.47
C THR A 431 14.04 0.99 7.20
N LEU A 432 12.72 1.00 7.35
CA LEU A 432 11.91 -0.08 6.82
C LEU A 432 11.67 0.16 5.34
N GLY A 433 11.88 -0.88 4.52
CA GLY A 433 11.83 -0.72 3.07
C GLY A 433 12.98 0.11 2.52
N THR A 434 12.92 0.36 1.22
CA THR A 434 13.96 1.06 0.46
C THR A 434 13.85 2.56 0.66
N ALA A 435 14.86 3.20 1.26
CA ALA A 435 14.96 4.66 1.35
C ALA A 435 15.14 5.29 -0.03
N ILE A 436 14.26 6.20 -0.43
CA ILE A 436 14.25 6.78 -1.78
C ILE A 436 14.35 8.31 -1.83
N ARG A 437 13.91 9.00 -0.77
CA ARG A 437 14.04 10.46 -0.62
C ARG A 437 14.38 10.80 0.81
N VAL A 438 15.16 11.86 0.95
CA VAL A 438 15.48 12.50 2.22
C VAL A 438 15.40 14.01 2.03
N ASP A 439 14.96 14.71 3.06
CA ASP A 439 14.99 16.16 3.14
C ASP A 439 15.47 16.54 4.55
N TYR A 440 16.44 17.45 4.64
CA TYR A 440 16.99 17.95 5.89
C TYR A 440 16.34 19.28 6.25
N SER A 441 16.03 19.47 7.54
CA SER A 441 15.56 20.74 8.06
C SER A 441 15.81 20.87 9.56
N GLU A 442 16.53 21.92 9.96
CA GLU A 442 16.73 22.33 11.37
C GLU A 442 17.16 21.18 12.31
N GLY A 443 18.18 20.40 11.93
CA GLY A 443 18.68 19.28 12.73
C GLY A 443 17.88 17.98 12.58
N HIS A 444 16.90 17.94 11.68
CA HIS A 444 16.10 16.75 11.40
C HIS A 444 16.30 16.25 9.97
N ALA A 445 16.36 14.93 9.79
CA ALA A 445 16.29 14.30 8.48
C ALA A 445 14.96 13.55 8.35
N ILE A 446 14.16 13.89 7.34
CA ILE A 446 12.91 13.21 7.01
C ILE A 446 13.15 12.27 5.84
N VAL A 447 12.88 10.97 6.03
CA VAL A 447 13.16 9.94 5.03
C VAL A 447 11.88 9.26 4.58
N ALA A 448 11.63 9.26 3.27
CA ALA A 448 10.62 8.39 2.65
C ALA A 448 11.27 7.05 2.28
N ALA A 449 10.75 5.96 2.82
CA ALA A 449 11.28 4.63 2.61
C ALA A 449 10.18 3.64 2.23
N TRP A 450 9.57 3.79 1.04
CA TRP A 450 8.46 3.00 0.47
C TRP A 450 7.32 2.68 1.45
N ASN A 451 7.55 1.82 2.43
CA ASN A 451 6.59 1.36 3.42
C ASN A 451 6.31 2.40 4.52
N ASP A 452 7.22 3.32 4.83
CA ASP A 452 6.98 4.37 5.81
C ASP A 452 7.71 5.68 5.51
N THR A 453 7.33 6.73 6.24
CA THR A 453 8.11 7.96 6.39
C THR A 453 8.64 8.04 7.80
N ARG A 454 9.90 8.42 7.99
CA ARG A 454 10.53 8.53 9.30
C ARG A 454 11.18 9.89 9.49
N ALA A 455 11.08 10.42 10.69
CA ALA A 455 11.82 11.59 11.14
C ALA A 455 12.96 11.14 12.05
N PHE A 456 14.16 11.64 11.79
CA PHE A 456 15.35 11.41 12.59
C PHE A 456 15.87 12.74 13.14
N ASP A 457 16.28 12.75 14.41
CA ASP A 457 17.19 13.76 14.94
C ASP A 457 18.60 13.40 14.46
N VAL A 458 19.25 14.36 13.80
CA VAL A 458 20.60 14.23 13.24
C VAL A 458 21.56 15.27 13.84
N SER A 459 21.23 15.83 15.00
CA SER A 459 22.10 16.76 15.74
C SER A 459 23.48 16.15 16.06
N ASP A 460 23.52 14.82 16.27
CA ASP A 460 24.76 14.05 16.18
C ASP A 460 24.75 13.23 14.86
N PRO A 461 25.50 13.66 13.83
CA PRO A 461 25.52 12.96 12.53
C PRO A 461 26.15 11.56 12.60
N ALA A 462 26.91 11.25 13.66
CA ALA A 462 27.47 9.91 13.87
C ALA A 462 26.45 8.94 14.49
N SER A 463 25.36 9.44 15.08
CA SER A 463 24.35 8.63 15.74
C SER A 463 22.93 9.19 15.56
N PRO A 464 22.36 9.17 14.34
CA PRO A 464 20.97 9.58 14.11
C PRO A 464 19.97 8.79 14.97
N ILE A 465 19.01 9.49 15.58
CA ILE A 465 17.99 8.90 16.46
C ILE A 465 16.62 9.02 15.80
N MET A 466 15.88 7.92 15.68
CA MET A 466 14.50 7.96 15.17
C MET A 466 13.59 8.67 16.19
N LEU A 467 12.95 9.75 15.77
CA LEU A 467 11.96 10.47 16.57
C LEU A 467 10.58 9.83 16.43
N GLY A 468 10.20 9.46 15.22
CA GLY A 468 8.93 8.81 14.93
C GLY A 468 8.78 8.48 13.46
N GLY A 469 7.73 7.73 13.12
CA GLY A 469 7.41 7.41 11.74
C GLY A 469 5.91 7.37 11.50
N VAL A 470 5.52 7.41 10.23
CA VAL A 470 4.13 7.26 9.79
C VAL A 470 4.07 6.23 8.67
N ARG A 471 3.14 5.29 8.79
CA ARG A 471 2.87 4.27 7.78
C ARG A 471 1.55 4.62 7.11
N LEU A 472 1.60 4.91 5.81
CA LEU A 472 0.42 5.25 5.03
C LEU A 472 -0.21 3.96 4.49
N THR A 473 -1.53 3.80 4.57
CA THR A 473 -2.25 2.71 3.92
C THR A 473 -2.79 3.16 2.56
N THR A 474 -2.93 2.24 1.61
CA THR A 474 -3.55 2.57 0.33
C THR A 474 -5.02 2.94 0.52
N ASP A 475 -5.48 3.99 -0.15
CA ASP A 475 -6.91 4.16 -0.40
C ASP A 475 -7.32 3.04 -1.37
N VAL A 476 -8.06 2.05 -0.84
CA VAL A 476 -8.33 0.79 -1.54
C VAL A 476 -9.27 1.07 -2.73
N ALA A 477 -8.73 1.15 -3.96
CA ALA A 477 -9.53 1.34 -5.17
C ALA A 477 -10.27 0.05 -5.60
N TYR A 478 -9.76 -1.11 -5.19
CA TYR A 478 -10.35 -2.43 -5.41
C TYR A 478 -10.44 -3.13 -4.06
N PRO A 479 -11.62 -3.27 -3.44
CA PRO A 479 -11.74 -3.94 -2.16
C PRO A 479 -11.30 -5.40 -2.33
N ASP A 480 -10.13 -5.71 -1.80
CA ASP A 480 -9.72 -7.09 -1.60
C ASP A 480 -10.44 -7.59 -0.35
N ILE A 481 -11.70 -8.01 -0.55
CA ILE A 481 -12.60 -8.39 0.54
C ILE A 481 -12.00 -9.60 1.25
N GLY A 482 -11.41 -9.36 2.43
CA GLY A 482 -10.82 -10.40 3.27
C GLY A 482 -9.34 -10.20 3.62
N HIS A 483 -8.62 -9.30 2.92
CA HIS A 483 -7.20 -9.03 3.19
C HIS A 483 -6.97 -7.66 3.88
N PRO A 484 -5.99 -7.56 4.80
CA PRO A 484 -5.61 -6.28 5.42
C PRO A 484 -5.21 -5.22 4.36
N PRO A 485 -5.46 -3.93 4.63
CA PRO A 485 -5.00 -2.86 3.75
C PRO A 485 -3.49 -2.91 3.55
N VAL A 486 -3.07 -2.93 2.29
CA VAL A 486 -1.65 -2.84 1.95
C VAL A 486 -1.11 -1.44 2.18
N THR A 487 0.18 -1.37 2.44
CA THR A 487 0.86 -0.11 2.71
C THR A 487 1.05 0.68 1.42
N ALA A 488 0.70 1.95 1.46
CA ALA A 488 0.93 2.86 0.34
C ALA A 488 2.41 3.21 0.25
N ARG A 489 2.93 3.28 -0.98
CA ARG A 489 4.29 3.75 -1.22
C ARG A 489 4.39 5.23 -0.90
N THR A 490 5.22 5.57 0.07
CA THR A 490 5.66 6.95 0.29
C THR A 490 6.82 7.24 -0.65
N LEU A 491 6.72 8.34 -1.41
CA LEU A 491 7.64 8.65 -2.49
C LEU A 491 8.29 10.02 -2.37
N GLY A 492 7.53 11.03 -1.95
CA GLY A 492 8.03 12.39 -1.77
C GLY A 492 8.03 12.81 -0.31
N VAL A 493 9.09 13.49 0.12
CA VAL A 493 9.16 14.21 1.39
C VAL A 493 9.75 15.59 1.16
N ALA A 494 9.25 16.57 1.93
CA ALA A 494 9.86 17.88 2.10
C ALA A 494 9.62 18.35 3.54
N ALA A 495 10.47 19.22 4.07
CA ALA A 495 10.42 19.70 5.43
C ALA A 495 10.73 21.20 5.51
N ASN A 496 10.18 21.85 6.54
CA ASN A 496 10.51 23.23 6.89
C ASN A 496 10.27 23.44 8.38
N GLY A 497 11.36 23.56 9.13
CA GLY A 497 11.38 23.36 10.57
C GLY A 497 10.69 22.04 10.95
N ASN A 498 9.67 22.13 11.80
CA ASN A 498 8.89 20.97 12.23
C ASN A 498 7.73 20.62 11.29
N THR A 499 7.49 21.36 10.21
CA THR A 499 6.45 20.99 9.24
C THR A 499 7.01 19.97 8.27
N VAL A 500 6.31 18.84 8.14
CA VAL A 500 6.71 17.73 7.26
C VAL A 500 5.63 17.48 6.22
N PHE A 501 6.01 17.53 4.95
CA PHE A 501 5.17 17.22 3.81
C PHE A 501 5.49 15.81 3.32
N VAL A 502 4.47 14.99 3.13
CA VAL A 502 4.62 13.58 2.74
C VAL A 502 3.68 13.27 1.58
N GLY A 503 4.21 12.70 0.50
CA GLY A 503 3.46 12.34 -0.69
C GLY A 503 3.48 10.85 -0.95
N ASN A 504 2.31 10.30 -1.29
CA ASN A 504 2.17 8.99 -1.92
C ASN A 504 1.54 9.14 -3.31
N TRP A 505 1.18 8.03 -3.96
CA TRP A 505 0.58 8.04 -5.29
C TRP A 505 -0.82 8.69 -5.41
N TRP A 506 -1.44 9.08 -4.31
CA TRP A 506 -2.84 9.49 -4.30
C TRP A 506 -3.07 10.81 -3.55
N VAL A 507 -2.26 11.09 -2.54
CA VAL A 507 -2.59 12.05 -1.50
C VAL A 507 -1.32 12.75 -1.01
N GLN A 508 -1.46 14.05 -0.76
CA GLN A 508 -0.51 14.87 -0.04
C GLN A 508 -0.91 14.95 1.43
N TYR A 509 0.02 14.64 2.32
CA TYR A 509 -0.14 14.78 3.77
C TYR A 509 0.76 15.88 4.29
N VAL A 510 0.31 16.51 5.37
CA VAL A 510 1.09 17.44 6.18
C VAL A 510 1.07 16.95 7.61
N TYR A 511 2.25 16.84 8.20
CA TYR A 511 2.46 16.52 9.60
C TYR A 511 3.19 17.67 10.28
N ASN A 512 2.97 17.81 11.58
CA ASN A 512 3.86 18.57 12.44
C ASN A 512 4.66 17.60 13.31
N LEU A 513 5.97 17.83 13.38
CA LEU A 513 6.89 17.11 14.23
C LEU A 513 6.95 17.75 15.62
N TYR A 514 6.80 16.91 16.64
CA TYR A 514 6.93 17.26 18.05
C TYR A 514 8.05 16.38 18.63
N PRO A 515 9.32 16.80 18.50
CA PRO A 515 10.48 15.97 18.84
C PRO A 515 10.55 15.60 20.33
N GLU A 516 9.88 16.37 21.20
CA GLU A 516 9.81 16.12 22.63
C GLU A 516 8.86 14.96 23.02
N ARG A 517 8.01 14.51 22.09
CA ARG A 517 7.06 13.43 22.36
C ARG A 517 7.72 12.08 22.23
N VAL A 518 7.29 11.15 23.07
CA VAL A 518 7.67 9.75 22.97
C VAL A 518 6.45 8.89 22.71
N ALA A 519 6.63 7.86 21.89
CA ALA A 519 5.58 6.90 21.57
C ALA A 519 6.22 5.56 21.15
N PRO A 520 5.56 4.42 21.40
CA PRO A 520 5.95 3.18 20.74
C PRO A 520 5.69 3.28 19.24
N PHE A 521 6.42 2.48 18.46
CA PHE A 521 6.22 2.36 17.01
C PHE A 521 6.37 0.89 16.64
N MET A 522 5.22 0.23 16.47
CA MET A 522 5.11 -1.18 16.15
C MET A 522 5.52 -1.44 14.70
N VAL A 523 6.36 -2.45 14.54
CA VAL A 523 6.89 -2.88 13.25
C VAL A 523 6.74 -4.38 13.13
N LEU A 524 6.07 -4.80 12.07
CA LEU A 524 5.89 -6.20 11.69
C LEU A 524 6.68 -6.50 10.39
N PRO A 525 7.08 -7.75 10.14
CA PRO A 525 7.66 -8.13 8.86
C PRO A 525 6.61 -8.00 7.73
N GLU A 526 7.04 -7.76 6.50
CA GLU A 526 6.10 -7.52 5.38
C GLU A 526 5.31 -8.78 4.96
N ASP A 527 5.78 -9.98 5.33
CA ASP A 527 5.07 -11.23 5.11
C ASP A 527 3.83 -11.39 6.00
N VAL A 528 3.58 -10.50 6.97
CA VAL A 528 2.32 -10.49 7.73
C VAL A 528 1.10 -10.20 6.85
N ASN A 529 1.27 -9.67 5.64
CA ASN A 529 0.14 -9.52 4.71
C ASN A 529 -0.46 -10.88 4.30
N LEU A 530 0.35 -11.95 4.30
CA LEU A 530 -0.08 -13.33 4.09
C LEU A 530 0.91 -14.30 4.77
N VAL A 531 0.53 -14.80 5.94
CA VAL A 531 1.27 -15.84 6.66
C VAL A 531 0.69 -17.19 6.27
N ASP A 532 1.27 -17.76 5.22
CA ASP A 532 0.96 -19.12 4.80
C ASP A 532 1.75 -20.13 5.63
N PHE A 533 1.03 -21.13 6.15
CA PHE A 533 1.59 -22.27 6.85
C PHE A 533 1.94 -23.41 5.89
N GLY A 534 1.51 -23.36 4.63
CA GLY A 534 1.69 -24.43 3.66
C GLY A 534 0.93 -25.70 4.07
N PRO A 535 1.30 -26.87 3.52
CA PRO A 535 0.63 -28.12 3.82
C PRO A 535 0.90 -28.60 5.26
N VAL A 536 -0.17 -29.00 5.94
CA VAL A 536 -0.23 -29.57 7.29
C VAL A 536 -1.26 -30.70 7.27
N GLU A 537 -0.81 -31.92 7.59
CA GLU A 537 -1.69 -33.11 7.58
C GLU A 537 -2.77 -33.05 8.68
N ALA A 538 -3.87 -33.77 8.46
CA ALA A 538 -4.99 -33.86 9.40
C ALA A 538 -4.51 -34.19 10.83
N GLY A 539 -4.94 -33.38 11.79
CA GLY A 539 -4.61 -33.56 13.21
C GLY A 539 -3.21 -33.07 13.61
N LEU A 540 -2.34 -32.70 12.65
CA LEU A 540 -1.05 -32.10 12.94
C LEU A 540 -1.16 -30.58 13.10
N SER A 541 -0.08 -29.98 13.61
CA SER A 541 0.01 -28.53 13.77
C SER A 541 1.36 -28.02 13.29
N LYS A 542 1.37 -26.79 12.80
CA LYS A 542 2.57 -26.08 12.38
C LYS A 542 2.60 -24.72 13.03
N MET A 543 3.76 -24.33 13.54
CA MET A 543 3.96 -23.05 14.21
C MET A 543 4.90 -22.17 13.38
N ARG A 544 4.56 -20.88 13.28
CA ARG A 544 5.38 -19.84 12.67
C ARG A 544 5.49 -18.65 13.62
N PRO A 545 6.70 -18.19 13.96
CA PRO A 545 6.88 -16.99 14.75
C PRO A 545 6.77 -15.74 13.89
N ILE A 546 5.96 -14.78 14.33
CA ILE A 546 5.93 -13.40 13.82
C ILE A 546 6.75 -12.53 14.76
N THR A 547 7.79 -11.87 14.25
CA THR A 547 8.61 -10.97 15.06
C THR A 547 7.95 -9.59 15.10
N VAL A 548 7.64 -9.11 16.30
CA VAL A 548 7.17 -7.74 16.52
C VAL A 548 8.34 -6.90 17.00
N ARG A 549 8.61 -5.77 16.37
CA ARG A 549 9.69 -4.86 16.79
C ARG A 549 9.08 -3.55 17.28
N ASN A 550 9.68 -2.99 18.33
CA ASN A 550 9.40 -1.63 18.76
C ASN A 550 10.54 -0.73 18.30
N GLN A 551 10.29 0.09 17.29
CA GLN A 551 11.25 1.10 16.82
C GLN A 551 10.90 2.51 17.31
N GLY A 552 9.93 2.61 18.23
CA GLY A 552 9.57 3.87 18.86
C GLY A 552 10.50 4.22 20.02
N THR A 553 10.17 5.31 20.67
CA THR A 553 10.94 5.90 21.78
C THR A 553 10.34 5.58 23.15
N ALA A 554 9.16 4.93 23.20
CA ALA A 554 8.53 4.44 24.42
C ALA A 554 8.24 2.92 24.36
N PRO A 555 8.08 2.23 25.50
CA PRO A 555 7.72 0.81 25.51
C PRO A 555 6.43 0.54 24.73
N LEU A 556 6.39 -0.57 23.98
CA LEU A 556 5.24 -1.05 23.23
C LEU A 556 4.58 -2.18 24.01
N THR A 557 3.30 -2.05 24.31
CA THR A 557 2.48 -3.06 24.99
C THR A 557 1.53 -3.67 23.98
N LEU A 558 1.66 -4.98 23.75
CA LEU A 558 0.64 -5.81 23.14
C LEU A 558 -0.26 -6.35 24.25
N PHE A 559 -1.57 -6.14 24.15
CA PHE A 559 -2.47 -6.42 25.27
C PHE A 559 -3.64 -7.35 24.93
N ASN A 560 -3.86 -7.74 23.68
CA ASN A 560 -4.89 -8.72 23.33
C ASN A 560 -4.68 -9.28 21.91
N ASN A 561 -3.75 -10.22 21.75
CA ASN A 561 -3.49 -10.86 20.45
C ASN A 561 -4.44 -12.03 20.22
N TRP A 562 -5.17 -12.08 19.10
CA TRP A 562 -6.14 -13.15 18.84
C TRP A 562 -6.28 -13.49 17.36
N THR A 563 -6.85 -14.65 17.09
CA THR A 563 -7.11 -15.19 15.74
C THR A 563 -8.60 -15.35 15.54
N SER A 564 -9.10 -15.03 14.34
CA SER A 564 -10.55 -15.02 14.06
C SER A 564 -11.20 -16.39 13.95
N THR A 565 -10.42 -17.47 13.86
CA THR A 565 -10.93 -18.85 13.78
C THR A 565 -10.13 -19.78 14.70
N ALA A 566 -10.77 -20.86 15.15
CA ALA A 566 -10.19 -21.81 16.10
C ALA A 566 -9.10 -22.73 15.49
N ALA A 567 -9.01 -22.79 14.16
CA ALA A 567 -7.95 -23.52 13.46
C ALA A 567 -6.56 -22.88 13.69
N PHE A 568 -6.54 -21.61 14.10
CA PHE A 568 -5.33 -20.86 14.41
C PHE A 568 -5.32 -20.42 15.87
N ALA A 569 -4.13 -20.41 16.47
CA ALA A 569 -3.89 -19.87 17.80
C ALA A 569 -2.67 -18.93 17.77
N VAL A 570 -2.62 -17.98 18.69
CA VAL A 570 -1.48 -17.07 18.86
C VAL A 570 -1.08 -16.95 20.33
N SER A 571 0.22 -16.98 20.60
CA SER A 571 0.82 -16.83 21.92
C SER A 571 2.10 -15.97 21.85
N PRO A 572 2.41 -15.17 22.88
CA PRO A 572 1.56 -14.85 24.01
C PRO A 572 0.44 -13.87 23.63
N LYS A 573 -0.63 -13.87 24.42
CA LYS A 573 -1.73 -12.90 24.30
C LYS A 573 -1.28 -11.47 24.56
N GLN A 574 -0.26 -11.32 25.39
CA GLN A 574 0.31 -10.03 25.77
C GLN A 574 1.83 -10.06 25.79
N MET A 575 2.42 -8.89 25.57
CA MET A 575 3.86 -8.72 25.60
C MET A 575 4.22 -7.24 25.76
N VAL A 576 5.25 -6.94 26.54
CA VAL A 576 5.86 -5.60 26.56
C VAL A 576 7.22 -5.66 25.87
N ILE A 577 7.45 -4.76 24.91
CA ILE A 577 8.67 -4.68 24.12
C ILE A 577 9.32 -3.31 24.37
N PRO A 578 10.52 -3.25 24.97
CA PRO A 578 11.20 -1.97 25.22
C PRO A 578 11.56 -1.25 23.90
N PRO A 579 11.82 0.07 23.92
CA PRO A 579 12.35 0.79 22.76
C PRO A 579 13.56 0.10 22.14
N GLY A 580 13.59 -0.05 20.82
CA GLY A 580 14.62 -0.80 20.08
C GLY A 580 14.57 -2.33 20.25
N GLY A 581 13.66 -2.84 21.08
CA GLY A 581 13.49 -4.26 21.36
C GLY A 581 12.67 -5.00 20.31
N SER A 582 12.63 -6.33 20.46
CA SER A 582 11.79 -7.21 19.66
C SER A 582 11.18 -8.33 20.49
N GLY A 583 9.95 -8.69 20.14
CA GLY A 583 9.16 -9.79 20.68
C GLY A 583 8.78 -10.79 19.60
N LYS A 584 8.29 -11.98 20.00
CA LYS A 584 7.80 -13.00 19.07
C LYS A 584 6.37 -13.42 19.44
N LEU A 585 5.49 -13.41 18.45
CA LEU A 585 4.17 -14.03 18.51
C LEU A 585 4.25 -15.38 17.79
N GLU A 586 4.11 -16.47 18.52
CA GLU A 586 4.00 -17.82 17.96
C GLU A 586 2.57 -18.03 17.48
N VAL A 587 2.39 -18.07 16.17
CA VAL A 587 1.11 -18.40 15.53
C VAL A 587 1.14 -19.87 15.15
N THR A 588 0.14 -20.63 15.58
CA THR A 588 0.02 -22.07 15.32
C THR A 588 -1.22 -22.33 14.50
N TYR A 589 -1.07 -23.06 13.40
CA TYR A 589 -2.15 -23.63 12.61
C TYR A 589 -2.31 -25.11 12.95
N LYS A 590 -3.55 -25.57 13.16
CA LYS A 590 -3.90 -26.98 13.35
C LYS A 590 -4.93 -27.40 12.28
N ALA A 591 -4.53 -28.31 11.40
CA ALA A 591 -5.42 -28.84 10.38
C ALA A 591 -6.42 -29.82 11.00
N THR A 592 -7.71 -29.62 10.74
CA THR A 592 -8.77 -30.54 11.22
C THR A 592 -8.86 -31.76 10.28
N THR A 593 -8.86 -31.52 8.98
CA THR A 593 -8.65 -32.51 7.92
C THR A 593 -7.43 -32.14 7.06
N GLY A 594 -6.86 -33.12 6.36
CA GLY A 594 -5.63 -32.93 5.56
C GLY A 594 -5.85 -32.16 4.25
N THR A 595 -7.07 -31.69 4.01
CA THR A 595 -7.48 -30.93 2.82
C THR A 595 -8.19 -29.62 3.16
N ASP A 596 -8.32 -29.28 4.45
CA ASP A 596 -9.03 -28.07 4.87
C ASP A 596 -8.22 -26.84 4.50
N TYR A 597 -8.69 -26.06 3.53
CA TYR A 597 -8.22 -24.71 3.33
C TYR A 597 -8.79 -23.81 4.42
N ASP A 598 -7.99 -23.55 5.44
CA ASP A 598 -8.36 -22.71 6.57
C ASP A 598 -7.77 -21.32 6.42
N THR A 599 -8.55 -20.30 6.77
CA THR A 599 -8.09 -18.92 6.82
C THR A 599 -8.46 -18.27 8.14
N ALA A 600 -7.69 -17.27 8.53
CA ALA A 600 -7.98 -16.44 9.69
C ALA A 600 -7.36 -15.06 9.55
N VAL A 601 -7.88 -14.11 10.31
CA VAL A 601 -7.20 -12.86 10.61
C VAL A 601 -6.55 -13.00 11.98
N LEU A 602 -5.25 -12.77 12.06
CA LEU A 602 -4.56 -12.46 13.30
C LEU A 602 -4.74 -10.96 13.58
N SER A 603 -5.21 -10.62 14.77
CA SER A 603 -5.31 -9.27 15.29
C SER A 603 -4.28 -9.05 16.39
N ILE A 604 -3.45 -8.02 16.24
CA ILE A 604 -2.42 -7.60 17.18
C ILE A 604 -2.84 -6.24 17.72
N GLN A 605 -3.27 -6.22 18.99
CA GLN A 605 -3.76 -5.03 19.68
C GLN A 605 -2.62 -4.39 20.47
N SER A 606 -2.39 -3.09 20.28
CA SER A 606 -1.25 -2.41 20.91
C SER A 606 -1.54 -0.98 21.37
N ASP A 607 -0.67 -0.45 22.23
CA ASP A 607 -0.68 0.94 22.68
C ASP A 607 0.06 1.91 21.74
N ASP A 608 0.47 1.47 20.54
CA ASP A 608 0.95 2.34 19.47
C ASP A 608 -0.19 3.25 18.96
N PRO A 609 -0.12 4.57 19.13
CA PRO A 609 -1.19 5.47 18.74
C PRO A 609 -1.41 5.55 17.22
N LEU A 610 -0.41 5.17 16.41
CA LEU A 610 -0.53 5.10 14.95
C LEU A 610 -0.95 3.71 14.47
N GLN A 611 -0.74 2.68 15.29
CA GLN A 611 -1.05 1.29 14.98
C GLN A 611 -1.74 0.57 16.15
N PRO A 612 -2.90 1.06 16.62
CA PRO A 612 -3.60 0.46 17.76
C PRO A 612 -4.04 -0.97 17.45
N VAL A 613 -4.29 -1.26 16.17
CA VAL A 613 -4.54 -2.61 15.65
C VAL A 613 -3.68 -2.83 14.42
N ARG A 614 -2.92 -3.93 14.39
CA ARG A 614 -2.32 -4.48 13.17
C ARG A 614 -2.88 -5.86 12.92
N THR A 615 -3.23 -6.13 11.68
CA THR A 615 -3.76 -7.42 11.28
C THR A 615 -2.80 -8.16 10.35
N ALA A 616 -2.87 -9.48 10.37
CA ALA A 616 -2.20 -10.37 9.44
C ALA A 616 -3.21 -11.37 8.89
N PHE A 617 -3.11 -11.71 7.60
CA PHE A 617 -3.93 -12.78 7.02
C PHE A 617 -3.19 -14.10 7.18
N LEU A 618 -3.87 -15.11 7.72
CA LEU A 618 -3.33 -16.44 7.95
C LEU A 618 -3.97 -17.42 6.97
N ALA A 619 -3.17 -18.29 6.37
CA ALA A 619 -3.65 -19.36 5.50
C ALA A 619 -3.01 -20.69 5.91
N GLY A 620 -3.83 -21.72 6.04
CA GLY A 620 -3.43 -23.10 6.29
C GLY A 620 -3.89 -23.96 5.13
N ASN A 621 -3.01 -24.83 4.62
CA ASN A 621 -3.27 -25.67 3.45
C ASN A 621 -3.83 -24.88 2.25
N GLN A 622 -3.27 -23.68 1.99
CA GLN A 622 -3.66 -22.90 0.83
C GLN A 622 -3.50 -23.74 -0.46
N PRO A 623 -4.52 -23.85 -1.32
CA PRO A 623 -4.39 -24.57 -2.58
C PRO A 623 -3.29 -23.94 -3.45
N GLY A 624 -2.37 -24.76 -3.96
CA GLY A 624 -1.28 -24.31 -4.82
C GLY A 624 0.09 -24.75 -4.32
N LEU A 625 1.14 -24.07 -4.79
CA LEU A 625 2.52 -24.32 -4.38
C LEU A 625 2.91 -23.34 -3.28
N GLY A 626 3.31 -23.87 -2.14
CA GLY A 626 3.87 -23.08 -1.05
C GLY A 626 5.33 -22.70 -1.32
N VAL A 627 5.81 -21.70 -0.58
CA VAL A 627 7.23 -21.34 -0.59
C VAL A 627 8.06 -22.50 -0.02
N GLY A 628 8.96 -23.03 -0.84
CA GLY A 628 9.80 -24.19 -0.49
C GLY A 628 9.35 -25.51 -1.11
N ASP A 629 8.17 -25.56 -1.72
CA ASP A 629 7.71 -26.73 -2.46
C ASP A 629 8.47 -26.88 -3.79
N THR A 630 8.62 -28.13 -4.24
CA THR A 630 9.18 -28.42 -5.56
C THR A 630 8.25 -27.84 -6.63
N LEU A 631 8.77 -26.92 -7.45
CA LEU A 631 8.04 -26.43 -8.62
C LEU A 631 7.73 -27.62 -9.56
N PRO A 632 6.46 -27.92 -9.84
CA PRO A 632 6.08 -29.01 -10.73
C PRO A 632 6.53 -28.68 -12.16
N GLU A 633 6.72 -29.72 -12.97
CA GLU A 633 7.11 -29.52 -14.35
C GLU A 633 6.10 -28.65 -15.09
N THR A 634 6.53 -27.45 -15.43
CA THR A 634 5.72 -26.40 -16.03
C THR A 634 6.32 -26.07 -17.39
N ARG A 635 5.47 -26.01 -18.42
CA ARG A 635 5.88 -25.64 -19.78
C ARG A 635 5.18 -24.36 -20.20
N ALA A 636 5.90 -23.49 -20.90
CA ALA A 636 5.35 -22.25 -21.41
C ALA A 636 6.00 -21.89 -22.76
N LEU A 637 5.23 -21.25 -23.62
CA LEU A 637 5.72 -20.67 -24.86
C LEU A 637 6.27 -19.26 -24.60
N GLN A 638 7.52 -19.02 -24.97
CA GLN A 638 8.16 -17.72 -24.89
C GLN A 638 7.68 -16.81 -26.03
N LEU A 639 7.81 -15.50 -25.84
CA LEU A 639 7.37 -14.49 -26.83
C LEU A 639 8.16 -14.54 -28.14
N ASP A 640 9.38 -15.09 -28.11
CA ASP A 640 10.20 -15.33 -29.30
C ASP A 640 9.85 -16.64 -30.02
N GLY A 641 8.78 -17.33 -29.59
CA GLY A 641 8.33 -18.61 -30.12
C GLY A 641 9.12 -19.81 -29.61
N GLY A 642 10.08 -19.62 -28.68
CA GLY A 642 10.79 -20.72 -28.04
C GLY A 642 9.96 -21.41 -26.96
N ASP A 643 10.21 -22.71 -26.74
CA ASP A 643 9.65 -23.41 -25.58
C ASP A 643 10.50 -23.17 -24.33
N TRP A 644 9.85 -23.06 -23.18
CA TRP A 644 10.46 -23.03 -21.87
C TRP A 644 9.86 -24.12 -20.99
N ALA A 645 10.71 -24.87 -20.28
CA ALA A 645 10.31 -25.78 -19.24
C ALA A 645 10.96 -25.43 -17.90
N SER A 646 10.27 -25.63 -16.79
CA SER A 646 10.85 -25.47 -15.44
C SER A 646 12.08 -26.37 -15.24
N SER A 647 12.10 -27.54 -15.86
CA SER A 647 13.27 -28.44 -15.85
C SER A 647 14.52 -27.82 -16.48
N ASP A 648 14.40 -26.91 -17.46
CA ASP A 648 15.54 -26.24 -18.10
C ASP A 648 16.29 -25.30 -17.13
N VAL A 649 15.60 -24.88 -16.08
CA VAL A 649 16.07 -23.95 -15.06
C VAL A 649 16.10 -24.56 -13.66
N ALA A 650 15.98 -25.89 -13.56
CA ALA A 650 16.19 -26.60 -12.30
C ALA A 650 17.55 -26.21 -11.68
N ASP A 651 17.55 -26.04 -10.36
CA ASP A 651 18.70 -25.66 -9.55
C ASP A 651 19.34 -24.30 -9.88
N LYS A 652 18.69 -23.47 -10.69
CA LYS A 652 19.11 -22.10 -10.97
C LYS A 652 18.19 -21.12 -10.25
N PRO A 653 18.72 -20.02 -9.67
CA PRO A 653 17.87 -18.95 -9.20
C PRO A 653 17.13 -18.33 -10.39
N ILE A 654 15.81 -18.28 -10.32
CA ILE A 654 14.94 -17.69 -11.34
C ILE A 654 14.43 -16.35 -10.81
N LEU A 655 14.65 -15.30 -11.58
CA LEU A 655 13.98 -14.02 -11.37
C LEU A 655 12.71 -13.99 -12.22
N LEU A 656 11.55 -14.05 -11.58
CA LEU A 656 10.27 -13.76 -12.22
C LEU A 656 10.06 -12.25 -12.22
N ALA A 657 10.37 -11.60 -13.35
CA ALA A 657 10.14 -10.19 -13.54
C ALA A 657 8.78 -9.95 -14.19
N TYR A 658 7.84 -9.40 -13.43
CA TYR A 658 6.55 -8.96 -13.94
C TYR A 658 6.65 -7.49 -14.35
N PHE A 659 6.46 -7.21 -15.63
CA PHE A 659 6.31 -5.85 -16.11
C PHE A 659 4.81 -5.55 -16.16
N ALA A 660 4.34 -4.68 -15.27
CA ALA A 660 3.06 -4.03 -15.49
C ALA A 660 3.23 -3.13 -16.72
N THR A 661 2.72 -3.59 -17.86
CA THR A 661 2.53 -2.72 -19.01
C THR A 661 1.28 -1.90 -18.72
N PHE A 662 1.49 -0.68 -18.21
CA PHE A 662 0.42 0.30 -18.02
C PHE A 662 0.12 1.05 -19.31
#